data_AF-A0A1B6MSJ5-F1
#
_entry.id   AF-A0A1B6MSJ5-F1
#
_cell.length_a   1.000
_cell.length_b   1.000
_cell.length_c   1.000
_cell.angle_alpha   90.00
_cell.angle_beta   90.00
_cell.angle_gamma   90.00
#
_symmetry.space_group_name_H-M   'P 1'
#
loop_
_entity.id
_entity.type
_entity.pdbx_description
1 polymer ?
#
loop_
_entity_poly.entity_id
_entity_poly.type
_entity_poly.pdbx_seq_one_letter_code
_entity_poly.pdbx_strand_id
1 'polypeptide(L)'
;MAPNPRQPGVSVEDPIRDAAIHFGTFLQLKGLLREGNKNYGCIERSTLIDQFINHYQPAYCTRLVRKDLMAKLIKYHVAKRPHKNWSTLRIVKHPHPDQVGAPAKEPQARLYVDQSRVLRDPVVRSEVISETSCRLCKISFFNEDSKQEHVESDIHKFRLQYRENRSSFKSSVGGARISIVEADDQNEVVMRCAERRSFTVKVTLDDSYTKTDIYKIVELSEVDAKPTEFHNDTPIEVEVSAEFPEPGAFIYPLVAKIMPTKLCLLKNLVFRVESELMDQLAPSSVFVKRRDVIKEMEGGILPGEELERGGSSIVPVERLGTHSVPVVYNKLVIKKLESFENITPYEKSVLSNILKLLCGEMSYRDAVRRVGQTNSPYIEPLSADTYSERFSLLLDLEELQLQRQIKNYDRSGETLHQTSHRFILKVPDLSEGRPSVAKCDKVHVRLQGDDTITYEGVIHEVLEDGLLLGFHKKFKEEYVRLKNSGVNPKVDVRFTVNRFPILNMHRALSYVDKHRAYSLLFPELRESDSPPSNPSTLRPWVNPLIATNPEQQLAIKQIVGKTSGDAPYLVFGPPGTGKTVTLVEAIVQVWLTTENKRAKQLVCAPSNAACNLIADRLISSLPDAKILRLFSYSADLKEVSEAVLSNSNYNKASEWVSFPEMKKILGNDIIIVTIMSAGRLVTCGTGGKFQFVYIDECGQASEPETLVAIAGLLTTKQRIINGQLVLAGDPEQLGPILSSQLAVDFGLGISFLERLMRHVDLYKKDAESGRYNNLYLTKLVQNFRSHPAILRIPNRLFYDNELEIKGNADIINRAVGWEVLPNPQFPIIFHGIQGLDERESNSPSYFNRQEIDQVIIYLKKLFSLGLPNGYKVKEEDIGV
;
A
#
# COMPACT_ATOMS: atom_id res chain seq x y z
N MET A 1 20.30 15.44 -65.38
CA MET A 1 19.76 16.67 -65.99
C MET A 1 18.29 16.77 -65.63
N ALA A 2 17.89 17.80 -64.88
CA ALA A 2 16.53 18.33 -65.03
C ALA A 2 16.49 19.14 -66.34
N PRO A 3 15.34 19.23 -67.01
CA PRO A 3 14.42 20.31 -66.66
C PRO A 3 12.92 19.97 -66.77
N ASN A 4 12.14 20.64 -65.92
CA ASN A 4 10.70 20.93 -66.05
C ASN A 4 10.57 22.18 -66.97
N PRO A 5 9.51 22.42 -67.78
CA PRO A 5 8.20 22.85 -67.23
C PRO A 5 6.92 22.57 -68.08
N ARG A 6 5.83 22.29 -67.35
CA ARG A 6 4.43 22.79 -67.52
C ARG A 6 3.69 22.63 -68.86
N GLN A 7 2.56 21.90 -68.80
CA GLN A 7 1.28 22.35 -69.37
C GLN A 7 0.21 22.49 -68.25
N PRO A 8 -0.72 23.47 -68.36
CA PRO A 8 -1.61 23.92 -67.29
C PRO A 8 -3.02 23.33 -67.42
N GLY A 9 -3.73 23.16 -66.29
CA GLY A 9 -5.19 23.01 -66.34
C GLY A 9 -5.85 21.97 -65.43
N VAL A 10 -5.21 21.53 -64.34
CA VAL A 10 -5.95 20.97 -63.20
C VAL A 10 -5.63 21.86 -62.02
N SER A 11 -6.61 22.67 -61.61
CA SER A 11 -6.52 23.47 -60.40
C SER A 11 -6.18 22.53 -59.24
N VAL A 12 -5.15 22.86 -58.47
CA VAL A 12 -4.93 22.28 -57.15
C VAL A 12 -6.23 22.49 -56.38
N GLU A 13 -7.02 21.42 -56.22
CA GLU A 13 -8.23 21.48 -55.41
C GLU A 13 -7.82 21.86 -53.99
N ASP A 14 -8.38 22.97 -53.56
CA ASP A 14 -8.10 23.63 -52.28
C ASP A 14 -8.29 22.59 -51.15
N PRO A 15 -7.25 22.25 -50.35
CA PRO A 15 -7.37 21.29 -49.25
C PRO A 15 -8.47 21.63 -48.25
N ILE A 16 -8.85 22.92 -48.18
CA ILE A 16 -9.95 23.42 -47.36
C ILE A 16 -11.30 23.01 -47.97
N ARG A 17 -11.41 23.03 -49.30
CA ARG A 17 -12.59 22.60 -50.03
C ARG A 17 -12.81 21.09 -49.89
N ASP A 18 -11.75 20.30 -49.98
CA ASP A 18 -11.82 18.84 -49.74
C ASP A 18 -12.20 18.51 -48.30
N ALA A 19 -11.63 19.22 -47.31
CA ALA A 19 -12.01 19.08 -45.92
C ALA A 19 -13.48 19.47 -45.67
N ALA A 20 -13.97 20.54 -46.33
CA ALA A 20 -15.35 20.98 -46.25
C ALA A 20 -16.32 19.97 -46.89
N ILE A 21 -15.95 19.37 -48.02
CA ILE A 21 -16.72 18.31 -48.69
C ILE A 21 -16.79 17.06 -47.82
N HIS A 22 -15.67 16.62 -47.23
CA HIS A 22 -15.63 15.50 -46.29
C HIS A 22 -16.49 15.77 -45.05
N PHE A 23 -16.46 17.00 -44.53
CA PHE A 23 -17.24 17.39 -43.37
C PHE A 23 -18.75 17.42 -43.66
N GLY A 24 -19.17 17.99 -44.79
CA GLY A 24 -20.57 17.97 -45.24
C GLY A 24 -21.08 16.54 -45.44
N THR A 25 -20.24 15.66 -46.00
CA THR A 25 -20.57 14.23 -46.20
C THR A 25 -20.69 13.49 -44.88
N PHE A 26 -19.82 13.77 -43.90
CA PHE A 26 -19.89 13.20 -42.55
C PHE A 26 -21.20 13.58 -41.84
N LEU A 27 -21.63 14.84 -41.93
CA LEU A 27 -22.88 15.30 -41.33
C LEU A 27 -24.10 14.67 -42.01
N GLN A 28 -24.06 14.47 -43.33
CA GLN A 28 -25.11 13.77 -44.08
C GLN A 28 -25.20 12.29 -43.69
N LEU A 29 -24.07 11.58 -43.57
CA LEU A 29 -24.01 10.19 -43.11
C LEU A 29 -24.49 10.00 -41.67
N LYS A 30 -24.39 11.06 -40.84
CA LYS A 30 -24.93 11.07 -39.48
C LYS A 30 -26.39 11.52 -39.40
N GLY A 31 -27.04 11.76 -40.54
CA GLY A 31 -28.44 12.18 -40.63
C GLY A 31 -28.68 13.62 -40.16
N LEU A 32 -27.61 14.42 -40.04
CA LEU A 32 -27.64 15.80 -39.55
C LEU A 32 -27.89 16.82 -40.68
N LEU A 33 -27.88 16.37 -41.94
CA LEU A 33 -28.22 17.13 -43.15
C LEU A 33 -29.14 16.26 -44.03
N ARG A 34 -30.25 16.83 -44.53
CA ARG A 34 -31.12 16.22 -45.55
C ARG A 34 -31.22 17.16 -46.76
N GLU A 35 -31.05 16.62 -47.96
CA GLU A 35 -31.28 17.39 -49.19
C GLU A 35 -32.77 17.41 -49.55
N GLY A 36 -33.26 18.59 -49.91
CA GLY A 36 -34.53 18.75 -50.64
C GLY A 36 -35.79 18.92 -49.79
N ASN A 37 -36.07 20.14 -49.33
CA ASN A 37 -37.34 20.82 -49.58
C ASN A 37 -37.31 22.27 -49.07
N LYS A 38 -37.58 23.24 -49.96
CA LYS A 38 -37.40 24.68 -49.74
C LYS A 38 -38.29 25.31 -48.65
N ASN A 39 -39.21 24.56 -48.04
CA ASN A 39 -40.21 25.11 -47.11
C ASN A 39 -39.88 24.92 -45.61
N TYR A 40 -38.74 24.32 -45.27
CA TYR A 40 -38.33 24.14 -43.86
C TYR A 40 -36.88 24.52 -43.62
N GLY A 41 -36.47 25.75 -43.96
CA GLY A 41 -35.24 26.38 -43.45
C GLY A 41 -33.98 25.51 -43.39
N CYS A 42 -33.74 24.66 -44.39
CA CYS A 42 -32.55 23.82 -44.49
C CYS A 42 -31.52 24.52 -45.40
N ILE A 43 -30.28 24.63 -44.93
CA ILE A 43 -29.16 25.19 -45.71
C ILE A 43 -28.70 24.14 -46.75
N GLU A 44 -28.54 24.55 -48.01
CA GLU A 44 -28.02 23.68 -49.08
C GLU A 44 -26.55 23.31 -48.84
N ARG A 45 -26.16 22.09 -49.24
CA ARG A 45 -24.82 21.52 -49.01
C ARG A 45 -23.70 22.41 -49.59
N SER A 46 -23.94 23.01 -50.76
CA SER A 46 -23.05 23.98 -51.40
C SER A 46 -22.85 25.22 -50.53
N THR A 47 -23.93 25.78 -49.99
CA THR A 47 -23.89 26.97 -49.12
C THR A 47 -23.12 26.71 -47.81
N LEU A 48 -23.24 25.50 -47.26
CA LEU A 48 -22.51 25.11 -46.05
C LEU A 48 -21.00 24.95 -46.31
N ILE A 49 -20.63 24.41 -47.48
CA ILE A 49 -19.24 24.28 -47.93
C ILE A 49 -18.63 25.67 -48.14
N ASP A 50 -19.34 26.59 -48.80
CA ASP A 50 -18.87 27.95 -49.05
C ASP A 50 -18.72 28.76 -47.75
N GLN A 51 -19.63 28.59 -46.79
CA GLN A 51 -19.50 29.21 -45.46
C GLN A 51 -18.33 28.63 -44.67
N PHE A 52 -18.06 27.33 -44.78
CA PHE A 52 -16.92 26.69 -44.14
C PHE A 52 -15.61 27.24 -44.69
N ILE A 53 -15.48 27.38 -46.01
CA ILE A 53 -14.29 27.94 -46.66
C ILE A 53 -14.06 29.40 -46.24
N ASN A 54 -15.11 30.22 -46.22
CA ASN A 54 -15.03 31.66 -45.90
C ASN A 54 -14.75 31.99 -44.43
N HIS A 55 -14.96 31.06 -43.48
CA HIS A 55 -14.72 31.30 -42.04
C HIS A 55 -13.50 30.58 -41.45
N TYR A 56 -12.92 29.60 -42.16
CA TYR A 56 -11.81 28.79 -41.65
C TYR A 56 -10.41 29.26 -42.08
N GLN A 57 -10.32 30.19 -43.04
CA GLN A 57 -9.03 30.69 -43.54
C GLN A 57 -8.11 31.31 -42.45
N PRO A 58 -8.59 31.88 -41.33
CA PRO A 58 -7.70 32.41 -40.28
C PRO A 58 -7.27 31.40 -39.19
N ALA A 59 -7.76 30.15 -39.16
CA ALA A 59 -7.70 29.31 -37.95
C ALA A 59 -6.90 28.00 -38.05
N TYR A 60 -6.13 27.78 -39.13
CA TYR A 60 -5.48 26.49 -39.40
C TYR A 60 -4.30 26.10 -38.47
N CYS A 61 -4.03 26.87 -37.41
CA CYS A 61 -2.98 26.55 -36.43
C CYS A 61 -3.49 26.06 -35.06
N THR A 62 -4.80 25.79 -34.88
CA THR A 62 -5.32 25.29 -33.58
C THR A 62 -6.22 24.05 -33.74
N ARG A 63 -5.86 22.97 -33.05
CA ARG A 63 -6.70 21.76 -32.90
C ARG A 63 -8.00 22.13 -32.19
N LEU A 64 -9.11 22.18 -32.92
CA LEU A 64 -10.44 22.35 -32.33
C LEU A 64 -10.99 21.00 -31.84
N VAL A 65 -11.50 20.98 -30.61
CA VAL A 65 -12.08 19.78 -29.96
C VAL A 65 -13.56 19.68 -30.33
N ARG A 66 -14.07 18.44 -30.45
CA ARG A 66 -15.43 18.08 -30.95
C ARG A 66 -16.60 18.85 -30.33
N LYS A 67 -16.43 19.35 -29.10
CA LYS A 67 -17.42 20.11 -28.33
C LYS A 67 -17.52 21.57 -28.79
N ASP A 68 -16.40 22.19 -29.15
CA ASP A 68 -16.33 23.58 -29.64
C ASP A 68 -16.89 23.72 -31.06
N LEU A 69 -16.74 22.67 -31.87
CA LEU A 69 -17.33 22.59 -33.21
C LEU A 69 -18.86 22.52 -33.15
N MET A 70 -19.43 21.72 -32.23
CA MET A 70 -20.88 21.62 -32.06
C MET A 70 -21.50 22.88 -31.44
N ALA A 71 -20.80 23.52 -30.50
CA ALA A 71 -21.24 24.81 -29.95
C ALA A 71 -21.30 25.90 -31.04
N LYS A 72 -20.35 25.91 -31.98
CA LYS A 72 -20.36 26.83 -33.12
C LYS A 72 -21.47 26.52 -34.13
N LEU A 73 -21.71 25.24 -34.47
CA LEU A 73 -22.79 24.85 -35.40
C LEU A 73 -24.22 25.14 -34.88
N ILE A 74 -24.43 25.03 -33.56
CA ILE A 74 -25.69 25.41 -32.91
C ILE A 74 -25.92 26.93 -32.98
N LYS A 75 -24.85 27.72 -32.89
CA LYS A 75 -24.89 29.19 -32.97
C LYS A 75 -25.37 29.71 -34.34
N TYR A 76 -25.19 28.93 -35.41
CA TYR A 76 -25.61 29.26 -36.78
C TYR A 76 -26.94 28.61 -37.23
N HIS A 77 -27.75 28.09 -36.30
CA HIS A 77 -29.11 27.55 -36.57
C HIS A 77 -29.17 26.32 -37.50
N VAL A 78 -28.09 25.52 -37.58
CA VAL A 78 -27.99 24.40 -38.54
C VAL A 78 -28.35 23.02 -37.95
N ALA A 79 -28.88 22.94 -36.71
CA ALA A 79 -29.34 21.66 -36.15
C ALA A 79 -30.47 21.81 -35.13
N LYS A 80 -31.54 21.01 -35.27
CA LYS A 80 -32.56 20.76 -34.22
C LYS A 80 -32.16 19.52 -33.41
N ARG A 81 -32.28 19.59 -32.07
CA ARG A 81 -32.09 18.45 -31.15
C ARG A 81 -33.13 17.34 -31.45
N PRO A 82 -32.76 16.05 -31.51
CA PRO A 82 -33.72 14.96 -31.60
C PRO A 82 -34.04 14.40 -30.20
N HIS A 83 -35.32 14.12 -29.93
CA HIS A 83 -35.73 13.17 -28.90
C HIS A 83 -36.72 12.15 -29.50
N LYS A 84 -36.63 10.91 -29.01
CA LYS A 84 -37.21 9.68 -29.54
C LYS A 84 -38.74 9.62 -29.38
N ASN A 85 -39.38 9.03 -30.39
CA ASN A 85 -40.79 8.59 -30.49
C ASN A 85 -41.79 9.62 -31.04
N TRP A 86 -41.97 9.59 -32.36
CA TRP A 86 -43.14 10.13 -33.06
C TRP A 86 -44.09 8.99 -33.42
N SER A 87 -45.34 9.10 -32.96
CA SER A 87 -46.50 8.67 -33.74
C SER A 87 -47.70 9.53 -33.36
N THR A 88 -48.31 10.14 -34.39
CA THR A 88 -49.54 10.94 -34.44
C THR A 88 -49.53 12.39 -33.93
N LEU A 89 -49.56 13.31 -34.90
CA LEU A 89 -50.15 14.64 -34.82
C LEU A 89 -51.67 14.52 -34.95
N ARG A 90 -52.43 15.06 -34.00
CA ARG A 90 -53.81 15.53 -34.22
C ARG A 90 -54.06 16.85 -33.49
N ILE A 91 -54.48 17.83 -34.27
CA ILE A 91 -55.21 19.02 -33.85
C ILE A 91 -56.68 18.61 -33.66
N VAL A 92 -57.39 19.12 -32.65
CA VAL A 92 -58.74 19.74 -32.74
C VAL A 92 -59.36 20.01 -31.35
N LYS A 93 -59.66 21.31 -31.16
CA LYS A 93 -60.77 22.02 -30.48
C LYS A 93 -61.23 21.68 -29.05
N HIS A 94 -61.33 22.77 -28.27
CA HIS A 94 -62.24 22.95 -27.15
C HIS A 94 -63.70 22.56 -27.46
N PRO A 95 -64.41 22.11 -26.42
CA PRO A 95 -65.68 22.72 -26.04
C PRO A 95 -65.61 23.33 -24.63
N HIS A 96 -66.39 24.39 -24.48
CA HIS A 96 -66.59 25.16 -23.26
C HIS A 96 -67.68 24.49 -22.37
N PRO A 97 -68.09 25.15 -21.28
CA PRO A 97 -67.97 24.70 -19.89
C PRO A 97 -69.19 23.91 -19.40
N ASP A 98 -68.99 23.25 -18.25
CA ASP A 98 -69.93 23.18 -17.11
C ASP A 98 -69.82 21.81 -16.45
N GLN A 99 -69.09 21.76 -15.34
CA GLN A 99 -69.65 21.29 -14.06
C GLN A 99 -68.64 21.55 -12.94
N VAL A 100 -69.11 22.36 -11.98
CA VAL A 100 -68.43 22.73 -10.76
C VAL A 100 -68.28 21.50 -9.88
N GLY A 101 -67.03 21.09 -9.65
CA GLY A 101 -66.62 20.27 -8.52
C GLY A 101 -65.44 20.97 -7.85
N ALA A 102 -65.52 21.20 -6.54
CA ALA A 102 -64.46 21.85 -5.77
C ALA A 102 -63.09 21.22 -6.09
N PRO A 103 -62.01 22.02 -6.26
CA PRO A 103 -60.70 21.46 -6.54
C PRO A 103 -60.32 20.56 -5.36
N ALA A 104 -60.12 19.27 -5.63
CA ALA A 104 -59.37 18.43 -4.71
C ALA A 104 -58.04 19.15 -4.48
N LYS A 105 -57.73 19.51 -3.22
CA LYS A 105 -56.42 20.05 -2.88
C LYS A 105 -55.38 19.10 -3.46
N GLU A 106 -54.56 19.61 -4.37
CA GLU A 106 -53.52 18.81 -4.99
C GLU A 106 -52.64 18.18 -3.90
N PRO A 107 -52.21 16.92 -4.06
CA PRO A 107 -51.36 16.27 -3.09
C PRO A 107 -50.04 17.04 -2.98
N GLN A 108 -49.83 17.75 -1.87
CA GLN A 108 -48.55 18.39 -1.58
C GLN A 108 -47.54 17.34 -1.10
N ALA A 109 -46.39 17.23 -1.76
CA ALA A 109 -45.29 16.40 -1.31
C ALA A 109 -44.12 17.27 -0.82
N ARG A 110 -43.44 16.82 0.24
CA ARG A 110 -42.20 17.42 0.76
C ARG A 110 -41.13 16.34 0.84
N LEU A 111 -39.90 16.68 0.46
CA LEU A 111 -38.75 15.77 0.44
C LEU A 111 -37.91 15.93 1.70
N TYR A 112 -37.46 14.81 2.27
CA TYR A 112 -36.68 14.74 3.50
C TYR A 112 -35.53 13.74 3.35
N VAL A 113 -34.45 14.00 4.08
CA VAL A 113 -33.35 13.05 4.32
C VAL A 113 -33.34 12.77 5.83
N ASP A 114 -33.53 11.52 6.23
CA ASP A 114 -33.64 11.14 7.65
C ASP A 114 -32.28 10.66 8.21
N GLN A 115 -31.84 11.26 9.32
CA GLN A 115 -30.64 10.86 10.08
C GLN A 115 -30.96 10.12 11.40
N SER A 116 -32.23 10.07 11.82
CA SER A 116 -32.62 9.85 13.22
C SER A 116 -32.74 8.40 13.68
N ARG A 117 -32.56 7.40 12.81
CA ARG A 117 -32.73 5.97 13.16
C ARG A 117 -31.42 5.18 13.19
N VAL A 118 -30.54 5.57 14.10
CA VAL A 118 -29.79 4.59 14.88
C VAL A 118 -30.79 4.04 15.91
N LEU A 119 -30.86 2.72 16.20
CA LEU A 119 -31.30 2.10 17.48
C LEU A 119 -32.08 0.75 17.39
N ARG A 120 -31.63 -0.18 18.26
CA ARG A 120 -32.26 -1.05 19.30
C ARG A 120 -33.52 -1.93 19.05
N ASP A 121 -33.33 -3.18 19.49
CA ASP A 121 -34.15 -4.38 19.85
C ASP A 121 -35.46 -4.76 19.12
N PRO A 122 -35.68 -6.08 18.85
CA PRO A 122 -36.70 -6.56 17.90
C PRO A 122 -37.95 -7.19 18.56
N VAL A 123 -39.07 -7.19 17.80
CA VAL A 123 -40.29 -7.96 18.08
C VAL A 123 -40.45 -9.05 17.02
N VAL A 124 -40.55 -10.31 17.49
CA VAL A 124 -40.54 -11.55 16.69
C VAL A 124 -41.84 -11.80 15.93
N ARG A 125 -41.78 -12.06 14.61
CA ARG A 125 -42.83 -12.79 13.83
C ARG A 125 -42.25 -13.62 12.65
N SER A 126 -42.47 -14.94 12.73
CA SER A 126 -42.30 -16.03 11.72
C SER A 126 -40.87 -16.33 11.21
N GLU A 127 -40.50 -17.63 11.22
CA GLU A 127 -39.18 -18.12 10.85
C GLU A 127 -38.83 -17.85 9.38
N VAL A 128 -37.79 -17.05 9.21
CA VAL A 128 -37.22 -16.59 7.94
C VAL A 128 -36.26 -17.61 7.31
N ILE A 129 -35.86 -18.57 8.13
CA ILE A 129 -34.79 -19.52 7.95
C ILE A 129 -35.44 -20.91 8.02
N SER A 130 -35.21 -21.73 7.01
CA SER A 130 -35.53 -23.17 6.99
C SER A 130 -34.25 -23.98 7.20
N GLU A 131 -34.35 -25.31 7.34
CA GLU A 131 -33.15 -26.18 7.45
C GLU A 131 -32.21 -26.08 6.23
N THR A 132 -32.74 -25.74 5.05
CA THR A 132 -31.98 -25.78 3.79
C THR A 132 -31.84 -24.41 3.10
N SER A 133 -32.48 -23.36 3.61
CA SER A 133 -32.37 -22.02 3.02
C SER A 133 -32.92 -20.88 3.87
N CYS A 134 -32.40 -19.67 3.66
CA CYS A 134 -32.97 -18.41 4.11
C CYS A 134 -33.72 -17.71 2.98
N ARG A 135 -35.04 -17.52 3.16
CA ARG A 135 -35.88 -16.84 2.17
C ARG A 135 -35.63 -15.33 2.09
N LEU A 136 -35.18 -14.72 3.19
CA LEU A 136 -34.87 -13.29 3.26
C LEU A 136 -33.60 -12.93 2.50
N CYS A 137 -32.60 -13.81 2.53
CA CYS A 137 -31.31 -13.56 1.92
C CYS A 137 -31.12 -14.30 0.59
N LYS A 138 -32.05 -15.19 0.22
CA LYS A 138 -31.99 -16.08 -0.94
C LYS A 138 -30.72 -16.93 -0.96
N ILE A 139 -30.34 -17.42 0.21
CA ILE A 139 -29.17 -18.28 0.41
C ILE A 139 -29.67 -19.68 0.76
N SER A 140 -29.13 -20.70 0.11
CA SER A 140 -29.32 -22.11 0.48
C SER A 140 -28.21 -22.54 1.44
N PHE A 141 -28.57 -23.31 2.45
CA PHE A 141 -27.64 -23.91 3.40
C PHE A 141 -27.25 -25.29 2.89
N PHE A 142 -25.97 -25.62 3.00
CA PHE A 142 -25.46 -26.94 2.63
C PHE A 142 -25.28 -27.84 3.85
N ASN A 143 -25.18 -27.25 5.05
CA ASN A 143 -25.11 -27.89 6.36
C ASN A 143 -25.53 -26.90 7.46
N GLU A 144 -25.65 -27.37 8.70
CA GLU A 144 -26.11 -26.54 9.82
C GLU A 144 -25.11 -25.43 10.18
N ASP A 145 -23.82 -25.64 9.96
CA ASP A 145 -22.78 -24.60 10.16
C ASP A 145 -22.98 -23.42 9.19
N SER A 146 -23.29 -23.69 7.91
CA SER A 146 -23.58 -22.64 6.91
C SER A 146 -24.89 -21.89 7.19
N LYS A 147 -25.82 -22.53 7.90
CA LYS A 147 -27.03 -21.88 8.41
C LYS A 147 -26.68 -20.98 9.58
N GLN A 148 -25.92 -21.47 10.56
CA GLN A 148 -25.47 -20.73 11.73
C GLN A 148 -24.67 -19.47 11.33
N GLU A 149 -23.65 -19.63 10.48
CA GLU A 149 -22.83 -18.53 9.93
C GLU A 149 -23.69 -17.51 9.18
N HIS A 150 -24.68 -17.99 8.42
CA HIS A 150 -25.62 -17.12 7.74
C HIS A 150 -26.53 -16.35 8.71
N VAL A 151 -27.13 -17.00 9.71
CA VAL A 151 -28.01 -16.35 10.70
C VAL A 151 -27.24 -15.31 11.50
N GLU A 152 -25.98 -15.59 11.81
CA GLU A 152 -25.10 -14.72 12.59
C GLU A 152 -24.47 -13.57 11.77
N SER A 153 -24.49 -13.66 10.43
CA SER A 153 -23.96 -12.60 9.55
C SER A 153 -24.69 -11.26 9.73
N ASP A 154 -23.93 -10.16 9.73
CA ASP A 154 -24.49 -8.81 9.82
C ASP A 154 -25.45 -8.51 8.67
N ILE A 155 -25.23 -9.09 7.49
CA ILE A 155 -26.12 -8.98 6.33
C ILE A 155 -27.49 -9.63 6.61
N HIS A 156 -27.51 -10.80 7.28
CA HIS A 156 -28.77 -11.44 7.67
C HIS A 156 -29.47 -10.68 8.78
N LYS A 157 -28.75 -10.35 9.87
CA LYS A 157 -29.26 -9.54 10.97
C LYS A 157 -29.81 -8.20 10.49
N PHE A 158 -29.10 -7.52 9.58
CA PHE A 158 -29.50 -6.29 8.92
C PHE A 158 -30.76 -6.45 8.07
N ARG A 159 -30.83 -7.48 7.21
CA ARG A 159 -32.02 -7.74 6.40
C ARG A 159 -33.22 -8.15 7.24
N LEU A 160 -32.99 -8.84 8.35
CA LEU A 160 -34.01 -9.31 9.28
C LEU A 160 -34.60 -8.10 10.00
N GLN A 161 -33.73 -7.25 10.54
CA GLN A 161 -34.08 -5.99 11.19
C GLN A 161 -34.72 -4.99 10.21
N TYR A 162 -34.26 -4.92 8.95
CA TYR A 162 -34.91 -4.14 7.89
C TYR A 162 -36.30 -4.68 7.59
N ARG A 163 -36.47 -6.00 7.46
CA ARG A 163 -37.78 -6.64 7.23
C ARG A 163 -38.73 -6.37 8.40
N GLU A 164 -38.24 -6.42 9.63
CA GLU A 164 -38.99 -6.13 10.85
C GLU A 164 -39.44 -4.66 10.90
N ASN A 165 -38.61 -3.73 10.43
CA ASN A 165 -38.88 -2.29 10.41
C ASN A 165 -39.55 -1.78 9.11
N ARG A 166 -39.61 -2.60 8.06
CA ARG A 166 -40.19 -2.28 6.74
C ARG A 166 -41.64 -1.85 6.83
N SER A 167 -42.39 -2.32 7.82
CA SER A 167 -43.78 -1.93 8.07
C SER A 167 -43.96 -0.43 8.33
N SER A 168 -42.90 0.28 8.74
CA SER A 168 -42.90 1.74 8.96
C SER A 168 -42.88 2.55 7.65
N PHE A 169 -42.48 1.93 6.52
CA PHE A 169 -42.33 2.59 5.22
C PHE A 169 -43.21 1.89 4.19
N LYS A 170 -44.04 2.65 3.46
CA LYS A 170 -44.81 2.05 2.37
C LYS A 170 -43.89 1.75 1.18
N SER A 171 -44.01 0.55 0.62
CA SER A 171 -43.17 0.06 -0.47
C SER A 171 -43.28 0.97 -1.70
N SER A 172 -42.17 1.64 -2.00
CA SER A 172 -41.77 2.32 -3.24
C SER A 172 -42.81 3.20 -3.95
N VAL A 173 -42.38 4.39 -4.33
CA VAL A 173 -43.15 5.19 -5.27
C VAL A 173 -43.07 4.55 -6.66
N GLY A 174 -44.13 3.88 -7.12
CA GLY A 174 -44.26 3.43 -8.50
C GLY A 174 -44.15 4.63 -9.44
N GLY A 175 -43.00 4.76 -10.11
CA GLY A 175 -42.77 5.88 -11.03
C GLY A 175 -41.89 7.03 -10.52
N ALA A 176 -41.26 6.96 -9.35
CA ALA A 176 -40.21 7.96 -9.06
C ALA A 176 -38.95 7.69 -9.90
N ARG A 177 -38.50 8.68 -10.69
CA ARG A 177 -37.17 8.72 -11.29
C ARG A 177 -36.29 9.70 -10.52
N ILE A 178 -35.12 9.21 -10.08
CA ILE A 178 -34.21 9.98 -9.24
C ILE A 178 -32.80 9.84 -9.80
N SER A 179 -32.22 10.98 -10.15
CA SER A 179 -30.87 11.12 -10.73
C SER A 179 -30.06 12.14 -9.93
N ILE A 180 -28.78 11.87 -9.70
CA ILE A 180 -27.86 12.82 -9.05
C ILE A 180 -27.28 13.70 -10.16
N VAL A 181 -27.36 15.03 -10.00
CA VAL A 181 -27.02 15.99 -11.09
C VAL A 181 -25.51 16.18 -11.25
N GLU A 182 -24.71 15.91 -10.20
CA GLU A 182 -23.26 16.18 -10.18
C GLU A 182 -22.37 14.92 -10.27
N ALA A 183 -22.95 13.72 -10.22
CA ALA A 183 -22.24 12.45 -10.43
C ALA A 183 -22.84 11.73 -11.64
N ASP A 184 -22.04 10.96 -12.40
CA ASP A 184 -22.46 10.22 -13.60
C ASP A 184 -23.59 9.20 -13.31
N ASP A 185 -24.84 9.61 -13.11
CA ASP A 185 -26.06 8.78 -12.90
C ASP A 185 -25.93 7.58 -11.94
N GLN A 186 -24.84 7.51 -11.16
CA GLN A 186 -24.50 6.38 -10.31
C GLN A 186 -25.22 6.53 -8.97
N ASN A 187 -25.72 5.41 -8.47
CA ASN A 187 -26.43 5.33 -7.19
C ASN A 187 -25.50 5.50 -5.98
N GLU A 188 -24.21 5.70 -6.23
CA GLU A 188 -23.14 5.75 -5.26
C GLU A 188 -22.29 7.01 -5.49
N VAL A 189 -22.08 7.78 -4.43
CA VAL A 189 -21.28 9.01 -4.44
C VAL A 189 -19.99 8.73 -3.67
N VAL A 190 -18.86 8.71 -4.37
CA VAL A 190 -17.54 8.53 -3.74
C VAL A 190 -16.94 9.89 -3.37
N MET A 191 -16.48 10.03 -2.13
CA MET A 191 -15.93 11.26 -1.55
C MET A 191 -14.63 10.98 -0.80
N ARG A 192 -13.77 11.99 -0.67
CA ARG A 192 -12.51 11.89 0.09
C ARG A 192 -12.66 12.59 1.44
N CYS A 193 -12.00 12.06 2.46
CA CYS A 193 -12.18 12.45 3.86
C CYS A 193 -12.07 13.97 4.10
N ALA A 194 -12.92 14.50 4.99
CA ALA A 194 -13.07 15.92 5.38
C ALA A 194 -13.58 16.91 4.31
N GLU A 195 -14.01 16.48 3.12
CA GLU A 195 -14.67 17.38 2.17
C GLU A 195 -16.18 17.50 2.47
N ARG A 196 -16.65 18.70 2.86
CA ARG A 196 -18.06 19.06 2.77
C ARG A 196 -18.42 19.19 1.29
N ARG A 197 -19.30 18.31 0.80
CA ARG A 197 -19.83 18.41 -0.56
C ARG A 197 -21.34 18.60 -0.53
N SER A 198 -21.78 19.64 -1.22
CA SER A 198 -23.16 19.74 -1.69
C SER A 198 -23.29 18.92 -2.96
N PHE A 199 -24.41 18.22 -3.11
CA PHE A 199 -24.80 17.62 -4.38
C PHE A 199 -26.29 17.83 -4.60
N THR A 200 -26.66 18.11 -5.85
CA THR A 200 -28.06 18.31 -6.21
C THR A 200 -28.66 16.99 -6.67
N VAL A 201 -29.69 16.53 -5.96
CA VAL A 201 -30.49 15.37 -6.33
C VAL A 201 -31.74 15.84 -7.06
N LYS A 202 -31.93 15.37 -8.29
CA LYS A 202 -33.14 15.64 -9.06
C LYS A 202 -34.13 14.50 -8.89
N VAL A 203 -35.30 14.82 -8.39
CA VAL A 203 -36.41 13.89 -8.17
C VAL A 203 -37.55 14.27 -9.10
N THR A 204 -38.02 13.33 -9.90
CA THR A 204 -39.25 13.43 -10.69
C THR A 204 -40.19 12.31 -10.24
N LEU A 205 -41.41 12.65 -9.85
CA LEU A 205 -42.45 11.67 -9.52
C LEU A 205 -43.35 11.49 -10.76
N ASP A 206 -43.41 10.29 -11.32
CA ASP A 206 -44.32 9.97 -12.43
C ASP A 206 -45.76 9.71 -11.90
N ASP A 207 -46.76 10.06 -12.71
CA ASP A 207 -48.22 10.21 -12.53
C ASP A 207 -49.07 9.21 -11.70
N SER A 208 -48.53 8.21 -11.00
CA SER A 208 -49.34 7.09 -10.51
C SER A 208 -49.99 7.24 -9.10
N TYR A 209 -50.09 8.45 -8.53
CA TYR A 209 -50.63 8.63 -7.17
C TYR A 209 -52.13 8.92 -7.13
N THR A 210 -52.93 7.86 -7.02
CA THR A 210 -54.30 7.94 -6.48
C THR A 210 -54.48 7.03 -5.26
N LYS A 211 -54.62 7.69 -4.10
CA LYS A 211 -55.21 7.26 -2.80
C LYS A 211 -54.63 6.08 -1.96
N THR A 212 -54.51 6.41 -0.65
CA THR A 212 -54.58 5.59 0.62
C THR A 212 -53.49 4.52 0.88
N ASP A 213 -53.14 4.07 2.11
CA ASP A 213 -53.67 4.19 3.49
C ASP A 213 -52.72 4.90 4.50
N ILE A 214 -53.23 5.25 5.68
CA ILE A 214 -52.56 6.07 6.73
C ILE A 214 -52.12 5.19 7.91
N TYR A 215 -50.86 5.31 8.33
CA TYR A 215 -50.41 4.91 9.68
C TYR A 215 -49.48 5.99 10.25
N LYS A 216 -49.61 6.22 11.55
CA LYS A 216 -49.01 7.28 12.37
C LYS A 216 -47.48 7.25 12.28
N ILE A 217 -46.82 8.39 12.02
CA ILE A 217 -45.35 8.46 11.90
C ILE A 217 -44.74 9.45 12.89
N VAL A 218 -43.68 8.93 13.52
CA VAL A 218 -42.69 9.51 14.43
C VAL A 218 -41.99 10.72 13.81
N GLU A 219 -41.61 11.69 14.65
CA GLU A 219 -40.89 12.91 14.29
C GLU A 219 -39.63 12.62 13.46
N LEU A 220 -39.49 13.29 12.31
CA LEU A 220 -38.28 13.28 11.47
C LEU A 220 -37.45 14.52 11.83
N SER A 221 -36.17 14.35 12.16
CA SER A 221 -35.25 15.48 12.30
C SER A 221 -34.86 16.00 10.92
N GLU A 222 -35.16 17.27 10.64
CA GLU A 222 -34.83 17.94 9.38
C GLU A 222 -33.31 18.11 9.23
N VAL A 223 -32.75 17.64 8.12
CA VAL A 223 -31.44 18.12 7.61
C VAL A 223 -31.73 19.40 6.82
N ASP A 224 -30.73 20.31 6.71
CA ASP A 224 -30.69 21.59 5.97
C ASP A 224 -31.21 21.60 4.50
N ALA A 225 -31.87 20.54 4.03
CA ALA A 225 -32.67 20.57 2.82
C ALA A 225 -33.88 21.50 3.02
N LYS A 226 -33.93 22.61 2.28
CA LYS A 226 -35.11 23.48 2.25
C LYS A 226 -36.32 22.66 1.78
N PRO A 227 -37.41 22.54 2.57
CA PRO A 227 -38.60 21.84 2.13
C PRO A 227 -39.21 22.57 0.92
N THR A 228 -39.13 21.96 -0.25
CA THR A 228 -39.77 22.50 -1.46
C THR A 228 -41.14 21.85 -1.60
N GLU A 229 -42.21 22.64 -1.63
CA GLU A 229 -43.54 22.17 -2.02
C GLU A 229 -43.63 22.12 -3.54
N PHE A 230 -44.27 21.08 -4.08
CA PHE A 230 -44.36 20.90 -5.53
C PHE A 230 -45.61 20.15 -5.97
N HIS A 231 -45.90 20.32 -7.27
CA HIS A 231 -47.00 19.72 -8.00
C HIS A 231 -46.47 18.59 -8.93
N ASN A 232 -47.35 17.67 -9.35
CA ASN A 232 -46.98 16.52 -10.19
C ASN A 232 -46.22 16.95 -11.48
N ASP A 233 -45.33 16.08 -11.97
CA ASP A 233 -44.47 16.25 -13.15
C ASP A 233 -43.43 17.39 -13.14
N THR A 234 -43.32 18.15 -12.05
CA THR A 234 -42.26 19.15 -11.94
C THR A 234 -41.00 18.51 -11.35
N PRO A 235 -39.84 18.51 -12.05
CA PRO A 235 -38.60 18.02 -11.49
C PRO A 235 -38.20 18.89 -10.30
N ILE A 236 -38.02 18.29 -9.13
CA ILE A 236 -37.53 18.99 -7.95
C ILE A 236 -36.06 18.71 -7.78
N GLU A 237 -35.29 19.78 -7.72
CA GLU A 237 -33.87 19.73 -7.38
C GLU A 237 -33.75 19.97 -5.88
N VAL A 238 -33.35 18.94 -5.16
CA VAL A 238 -33.03 19.00 -3.74
C VAL A 238 -31.52 19.04 -3.62
N GLU A 239 -30.99 20.17 -3.17
CA GLU A 239 -29.59 20.26 -2.77
C GLU A 239 -29.44 19.54 -1.42
N VAL A 240 -28.66 18.47 -1.42
CA VAL A 240 -28.31 17.72 -0.22
C VAL A 240 -26.86 18.05 0.08
N SER A 241 -26.63 18.76 1.18
CA SER A 241 -25.31 18.97 1.74
C SER A 241 -25.03 17.89 2.77
N ALA A 242 -23.92 17.16 2.62
CA ALA A 242 -23.51 16.18 3.61
C ALA A 242 -22.04 16.40 3.99
N GLU A 243 -21.77 16.27 5.28
CA GLU A 243 -20.44 16.38 5.87
C GLU A 243 -20.13 15.08 6.60
N PHE A 244 -18.99 14.48 6.26
CA PHE A 244 -18.60 13.16 6.75
C PHE A 244 -17.32 13.28 7.57
N PRO A 245 -17.39 13.06 8.90
CA PRO A 245 -16.23 13.21 9.77
C PRO A 245 -15.26 12.02 9.69
N GLU A 246 -15.65 10.89 9.08
CA GLU A 246 -14.89 9.64 9.05
C GLU A 246 -15.01 8.92 7.70
N PRO A 247 -13.98 8.15 7.26
CA PRO A 247 -14.08 7.22 6.13
C PRO A 247 -15.08 6.09 6.41
N GLY A 248 -15.89 5.71 5.42
CA GLY A 248 -16.93 4.69 5.59
C GLY A 248 -17.98 4.71 4.49
N ALA A 249 -18.92 3.75 4.53
CA ALA A 249 -20.08 3.73 3.64
C ALA A 249 -21.32 4.20 4.41
N PHE A 250 -21.99 5.24 3.93
CA PHE A 250 -23.16 5.84 4.58
C PHE A 250 -24.36 5.76 3.65
N ILE A 251 -25.50 5.31 4.16
CA ILE A 251 -26.74 5.19 3.38
C ILE A 251 -27.77 6.13 3.97
N TYR A 252 -28.20 7.12 3.20
CA TYR A 252 -29.28 8.02 3.59
C TYR A 252 -30.54 7.71 2.78
N PRO A 253 -31.66 7.37 3.44
CA PRO A 253 -32.93 7.22 2.76
C PRO A 253 -33.44 8.61 2.37
N LEU A 254 -33.63 8.81 1.06
CA LEU A 254 -34.41 9.92 0.54
C LEU A 254 -35.88 9.55 0.64
N VAL A 255 -36.65 10.32 1.40
CA VAL A 255 -38.05 10.04 1.71
C VAL A 255 -38.92 11.20 1.24
N ALA A 256 -40.06 10.89 0.64
CA ALA A 256 -41.11 11.88 0.38
C ALA A 256 -42.23 11.73 1.41
N LYS A 257 -42.58 12.83 2.07
CA LYS A 257 -43.84 12.96 2.81
C LYS A 257 -44.89 13.52 1.86
N ILE A 258 -45.81 12.65 1.46
CA ILE A 258 -46.98 13.02 0.69
C ILE A 258 -48.10 13.35 1.68
N MET A 259 -48.53 14.60 1.69
CA MET A 259 -49.58 15.08 2.59
C MET A 259 -50.93 14.40 2.30
N PRO A 260 -51.74 14.10 3.33
CA PRO A 260 -51.56 14.57 4.71
C PRO A 260 -50.60 13.74 5.59
N THR A 261 -50.25 12.49 5.27
CA THR A 261 -49.55 11.61 6.24
C THR A 261 -48.74 10.44 5.66
N LYS A 262 -48.55 10.32 4.34
CA LYS A 262 -47.88 9.16 3.74
C LYS A 262 -46.38 9.42 3.57
N LEU A 263 -45.51 8.76 4.35
CA LEU A 263 -44.08 8.68 4.02
C LEU A 263 -43.84 7.55 3.01
N CYS A 264 -43.14 7.90 1.94
CA CYS A 264 -42.72 6.99 0.90
C CYS A 264 -41.19 7.03 0.79
N LEU A 265 -40.54 5.87 0.92
CA LEU A 265 -39.12 5.75 0.59
C LEU A 265 -38.96 5.90 -0.93
N LEU A 266 -38.22 6.91 -1.34
CA LEU A 266 -37.98 7.20 -2.75
C LEU A 266 -36.74 6.47 -3.26
N LYS A 267 -35.59 6.67 -2.61
CA LYS A 267 -34.32 6.05 -2.98
C LYS A 267 -33.33 6.06 -1.82
N ASN A 268 -32.43 5.09 -1.80
CA ASN A 268 -31.29 5.10 -0.90
C ASN A 268 -30.12 5.80 -1.61
N LEU A 269 -29.60 6.85 -1.00
CA LEU A 269 -28.37 7.51 -1.42
C LEU A 269 -27.20 6.84 -0.70
N VAL A 270 -26.26 6.27 -1.46
CA VAL A 270 -25.07 5.61 -0.89
C VAL A 270 -23.88 6.54 -1.05
N PHE A 271 -23.18 6.82 0.04
CA PHE A 271 -21.96 7.62 0.07
C PHE A 271 -20.80 6.73 0.48
N ARG A 272 -19.72 6.71 -0.29
CA ARG A 272 -18.48 6.02 0.04
C ARG A 272 -17.41 7.06 0.32
N VAL A 273 -16.95 7.14 1.56
CA VAL A 273 -15.95 8.13 2.02
C VAL A 273 -14.60 7.43 2.19
N GLU A 274 -13.61 7.85 1.43
CA GLU A 274 -12.27 7.27 1.38
C GLU A 274 -11.25 8.15 2.11
N SER A 275 -10.28 7.55 2.80
CA SER A 275 -9.16 8.28 3.42
C SER A 275 -8.16 8.77 2.36
N GLU A 276 -7.72 10.03 2.42
CA GLU A 276 -6.66 10.56 1.53
C GLU A 276 -5.33 9.78 1.63
N LEU A 277 -5.10 9.06 2.73
CA LEU A 277 -3.91 8.24 2.95
C LEU A 277 -3.88 6.95 2.11
N MET A 278 -5.03 6.53 1.55
CA MET A 278 -5.14 5.30 0.75
C MET A 278 -4.73 5.52 -0.72
N ASP A 279 -4.88 6.73 -1.26
CA ASP A 279 -4.66 7.03 -2.69
C ASP A 279 -3.19 7.28 -3.06
N GLN A 280 -2.33 7.63 -2.11
CA GLN A 280 -0.99 8.16 -2.44
C GLN A 280 0.11 7.10 -2.59
N LEU A 281 -0.27 5.82 -2.56
CA LEU A 281 0.57 4.68 -2.95
C LEU A 281 0.14 4.03 -4.27
N ALA A 282 -0.53 4.77 -5.15
CA ALA A 282 -0.58 4.41 -6.57
C ALA A 282 0.56 5.11 -7.34
N PRO A 283 1.74 4.48 -7.58
CA PRO A 283 2.68 5.00 -8.57
C PRO A 283 2.41 4.40 -9.95
N SER A 284 2.25 5.32 -10.91
CA SER A 284 2.15 5.16 -12.37
C SER A 284 1.01 4.27 -12.90
N SER A 285 0.04 4.94 -13.50
CA SER A 285 -0.76 4.42 -14.61
C SER A 285 -0.01 3.40 -15.48
N VAL A 286 -0.62 2.26 -15.78
CA VAL A 286 -0.16 1.37 -16.85
C VAL A 286 -0.35 2.04 -18.21
N PHE A 287 0.69 1.90 -19.03
CA PHE A 287 0.76 2.23 -20.45
C PHE A 287 -0.53 1.89 -21.21
N VAL A 288 -1.15 2.91 -21.81
CA VAL A 288 -2.36 2.79 -22.63
C VAL A 288 -1.98 2.79 -24.11
N LYS A 289 -2.13 1.66 -24.81
CA LYS A 289 -2.55 1.74 -26.21
C LYS A 289 -4.09 1.87 -26.20
N ARG A 290 -4.55 3.09 -26.48
CA ARG A 290 -5.96 3.57 -26.56
C ARG A 290 -6.87 2.57 -27.31
N ARG A 291 -8.19 2.47 -27.11
CA ARG A 291 -9.28 3.24 -26.43
C ARG A 291 -10.17 2.20 -25.74
N ASP A 292 -10.96 2.60 -24.74
CA ASP A 292 -12.01 1.79 -24.07
C ASP A 292 -11.62 1.07 -22.76
N VAL A 293 -10.83 1.75 -21.90
CA VAL A 293 -10.68 1.32 -20.51
C VAL A 293 -11.83 1.89 -19.68
N ILE A 294 -12.72 1.02 -19.23
CA ILE A 294 -13.63 1.29 -18.11
C ILE A 294 -12.76 1.34 -16.84
N LYS A 295 -12.46 2.54 -16.38
CA LYS A 295 -11.90 2.78 -15.06
C LYS A 295 -13.06 2.90 -14.07
N GLU A 296 -13.13 1.95 -13.15
CA GLU A 296 -13.79 2.12 -11.86
C GLU A 296 -13.12 1.14 -10.91
N MET A 297 -12.49 1.69 -9.87
CA MET A 297 -11.96 0.91 -8.77
C MET A 297 -13.14 0.42 -7.93
N GLU A 298 -13.51 -0.84 -8.10
CA GLU A 298 -14.23 -1.58 -7.06
C GLU A 298 -13.51 -2.90 -6.79
N GLY A 299 -12.79 -2.95 -5.67
CA GLY A 299 -12.17 -4.19 -5.23
C GLY A 299 -11.08 -3.92 -4.23
N GLY A 300 -11.47 -3.52 -3.01
CA GLY A 300 -10.49 -3.37 -1.95
C GLY A 300 -10.98 -2.78 -0.64
N ILE A 301 -12.22 -3.01 -0.18
CA ILE A 301 -12.52 -2.81 1.25
C ILE A 301 -13.61 -3.76 1.77
N LEU A 302 -13.33 -4.39 2.92
CA LEU A 302 -14.32 -4.60 3.97
C LEU A 302 -13.72 -3.99 5.25
N PRO A 303 -14.16 -2.81 5.70
CA PRO A 303 -13.97 -2.32 7.06
C PRO A 303 -15.27 -2.53 7.87
N GLY A 304 -15.15 -3.11 9.07
CA GLY A 304 -16.26 -3.29 10.02
C GLY A 304 -15.97 -2.60 11.35
N GLU A 305 -16.49 -1.38 11.51
CA GLU A 305 -16.75 -0.63 12.77
C GLU A 305 -15.67 0.30 13.40
N GLU A 306 -16.21 1.29 14.14
CA GLU A 306 -15.94 2.74 14.22
C GLU A 306 -14.47 3.21 14.24
N LEU A 307 -14.18 4.25 13.45
CA LEU A 307 -13.03 5.13 13.67
C LEU A 307 -13.46 6.20 14.67
N GLU A 308 -12.76 6.35 15.79
CA GLU A 308 -13.04 7.46 16.70
C GLU A 308 -12.87 8.81 15.98
N ARG A 309 -13.89 9.68 16.09
CA ARG A 309 -13.91 11.08 15.63
C ARG A 309 -12.61 11.83 15.96
N GLY A 310 -11.71 11.90 14.99
CA GLY A 310 -10.51 12.71 15.02
C GLY A 310 -10.72 13.99 14.23
N GLY A 311 -11.10 15.08 14.90
CA GLY A 311 -11.06 16.38 14.23
C GLY A 311 -9.63 16.74 13.85
N SER A 312 -9.30 16.84 12.57
CA SER A 312 -8.19 17.68 12.12
C SER A 312 -8.21 18.07 10.64
N SER A 313 -7.80 19.32 10.43
CA SER A 313 -7.58 20.01 9.16
C SER A 313 -6.68 19.26 8.18
N ILE A 314 -6.93 19.47 6.88
CA ILE A 314 -6.14 18.98 5.75
C ILE A 314 -4.64 19.22 5.99
N VAL A 315 -3.90 18.13 6.22
CA VAL A 315 -2.44 18.15 6.32
C VAL A 315 -1.88 17.91 4.90
N PRO A 316 -0.90 18.70 4.43
CA PRO A 316 -0.29 18.48 3.12
C PRO A 316 0.43 17.11 3.07
N VAL A 317 -0.07 16.21 2.21
CA VAL A 317 0.52 14.88 2.01
C VAL A 317 1.61 14.94 0.93
N GLU A 318 2.79 14.39 1.22
CA GLU A 318 3.90 14.29 0.25
C GLU A 318 3.81 12.99 -0.57
N ARG A 319 3.28 13.10 -1.81
CA ARG A 319 3.12 11.95 -2.72
C ARG A 319 4.44 11.25 -3.03
N LEU A 320 4.40 9.91 -3.11
CA LEU A 320 5.50 9.12 -3.64
C LEU A 320 5.69 9.48 -5.12
N GLY A 321 6.91 9.86 -5.51
CA GLY A 321 7.21 10.23 -6.90
C GLY A 321 7.11 9.03 -7.85
N THR A 322 6.93 9.30 -9.14
CA THR A 322 7.11 8.28 -10.18
C THR A 322 8.59 8.17 -10.53
N HIS A 323 9.20 7.01 -10.30
CA HIS A 323 10.53 6.67 -10.80
C HIS A 323 10.40 5.68 -11.95
N SER A 324 11.01 5.97 -13.08
CA SER A 324 10.99 5.10 -14.26
C SER A 324 12.38 4.54 -14.50
N VAL A 325 12.50 3.22 -14.54
CA VAL A 325 13.75 2.56 -14.89
C VAL A 325 14.03 2.77 -16.39
N PRO A 326 15.19 3.34 -16.77
CA PRO A 326 15.55 3.50 -18.17
C PRO A 326 15.59 2.14 -18.89
N VAL A 327 14.89 2.03 -20.03
CA VAL A 327 14.78 0.77 -20.79
C VAL A 327 16.14 0.17 -21.16
N VAL A 328 17.15 1.03 -21.39
CA VAL A 328 18.52 0.63 -21.72
C VAL A 328 19.18 -0.23 -20.63
N TYR A 329 18.76 -0.10 -19.36
CA TYR A 329 19.35 -0.85 -18.24
C TYR A 329 19.00 -2.35 -18.30
N ASN A 330 17.92 -2.73 -18.99
CA ASN A 330 17.61 -4.15 -19.23
C ASN A 330 18.78 -4.90 -19.90
N LYS A 331 19.51 -4.23 -20.78
CA LYS A 331 20.67 -4.83 -21.46
C LYS A 331 21.79 -5.16 -20.47
N LEU A 332 21.93 -4.40 -19.37
CA LEU A 332 22.93 -4.65 -18.33
C LEU A 332 22.65 -5.93 -17.56
N VAL A 333 21.41 -6.12 -17.13
CA VAL A 333 20.99 -7.31 -16.39
C VAL A 333 21.01 -8.55 -17.28
N ILE A 334 20.70 -8.41 -18.58
CA ILE A 334 20.69 -9.54 -19.53
C ILE A 334 22.10 -9.97 -19.91
N LYS A 335 22.96 -9.02 -20.27
CA LYS A 335 24.31 -9.30 -20.79
C LYS A 335 25.41 -9.29 -19.74
N LYS A 336 25.09 -9.04 -18.46
CA LYS A 336 26.08 -8.84 -17.38
C LYS A 336 27.22 -7.90 -17.83
N LEU A 337 26.88 -6.78 -18.45
CA LEU A 337 27.84 -5.78 -18.97
C LEU A 337 28.85 -6.29 -20.04
N GLU A 338 28.63 -7.46 -20.67
CA GLU A 338 29.43 -7.94 -21.81
C GLU A 338 29.14 -7.21 -23.13
N SER A 339 30.02 -7.39 -24.13
CA SER A 339 30.05 -6.61 -25.38
C SER A 339 28.67 -6.41 -26.02
N PHE A 340 28.30 -5.14 -26.14
CA PHE A 340 27.03 -4.72 -26.70
C PHE A 340 27.12 -4.63 -28.23
N GLU A 341 26.88 -5.73 -28.93
CA GLU A 341 26.61 -5.67 -30.37
C GLU A 341 25.24 -5.01 -30.62
N ASN A 342 25.15 -4.16 -31.65
CA ASN A 342 23.92 -3.49 -32.11
C ASN A 342 23.21 -2.58 -31.07
N ILE A 343 23.96 -1.65 -30.45
CA ILE A 343 23.38 -0.56 -29.64
C ILE A 343 23.41 0.78 -30.36
N THR A 344 22.40 1.61 -30.09
CA THR A 344 22.34 2.97 -30.64
C THR A 344 23.42 3.88 -30.01
N PRO A 345 23.84 4.97 -30.67
CA PRO A 345 24.81 5.91 -30.10
C PRO A 345 24.38 6.51 -28.75
N TYR A 346 23.07 6.76 -28.57
CA TYR A 346 22.51 7.23 -27.30
C TYR A 346 22.65 6.18 -26.19
N GLU A 347 22.28 4.93 -26.47
CA GLU A 347 22.46 3.83 -25.51
C GLU A 347 23.93 3.63 -25.15
N LYS A 348 24.84 3.74 -26.13
CA LYS A 348 26.29 3.65 -25.88
C LYS A 348 26.77 4.74 -24.92
N SER A 349 26.28 5.97 -25.07
CA SER A 349 26.60 7.09 -24.17
C SER A 349 26.11 6.83 -22.74
N VAL A 350 24.84 6.45 -22.58
CA VAL A 350 24.25 6.15 -21.26
C VAL A 350 24.99 5.00 -20.57
N LEU A 351 25.26 3.91 -21.29
CA LEU A 351 26.00 2.76 -20.79
C LEU A 351 27.44 3.12 -20.40
N SER A 352 28.10 4.00 -21.16
CA SER A 352 29.45 4.48 -20.84
C SER A 352 29.48 5.28 -19.54
N ASN A 353 28.51 6.15 -19.30
CA ASN A 353 28.43 6.92 -18.05
C ASN A 353 28.19 6.02 -16.85
N ILE A 354 27.33 5.01 -16.99
CA ILE A 354 27.05 4.01 -15.95
C ILE A 354 28.27 3.15 -15.66
N LEU A 355 28.94 2.66 -16.70
CA LEU A 355 30.18 1.92 -16.55
C LEU A 355 31.22 2.77 -15.85
N LYS A 356 31.33 4.07 -16.17
CA LYS A 356 32.21 4.98 -15.45
C LYS A 356 31.81 5.14 -13.99
N LEU A 357 30.52 5.30 -13.68
CA LEU A 357 30.03 5.43 -12.30
C LEU A 357 30.28 4.18 -11.45
N LEU A 358 30.17 2.98 -12.05
CA LEU A 358 30.38 1.71 -11.34
C LEU A 358 31.85 1.27 -11.31
N CYS A 359 32.55 1.42 -12.43
CA CYS A 359 33.86 0.84 -12.72
C CYS A 359 35.01 1.86 -12.82
N GLY A 360 34.73 3.16 -12.75
CA GLY A 360 35.71 4.20 -13.08
C GLY A 360 36.22 4.06 -14.51
N GLU A 361 37.54 4.21 -14.69
CA GLU A 361 38.21 4.00 -15.98
C GLU A 361 38.50 2.51 -16.29
N MET A 362 38.07 1.57 -15.44
CA MET A 362 38.33 0.13 -15.63
C MET A 362 37.28 -0.54 -16.52
N SER A 363 37.70 -1.63 -17.18
CA SER A 363 36.74 -2.52 -17.85
C SER A 363 35.84 -3.23 -16.83
N TYR A 364 34.63 -3.61 -17.21
CA TYR A 364 33.72 -4.35 -16.31
C TYR A 364 34.32 -5.64 -15.76
N ARG A 365 35.00 -6.43 -16.61
CA ARG A 365 35.61 -7.70 -16.18
C ARG A 365 36.71 -7.47 -15.15
N ASP A 366 37.51 -6.43 -15.35
CA ASP A 366 38.58 -6.07 -14.40
C ASP A 366 38.01 -5.46 -13.13
N ALA A 367 36.93 -4.68 -13.24
CA ALA A 367 36.19 -4.13 -12.12
C ALA A 367 35.64 -5.23 -11.20
N VAL A 368 34.92 -6.21 -11.74
CA VAL A 368 34.40 -7.35 -10.96
C VAL A 368 35.53 -8.18 -10.38
N ARG A 369 36.59 -8.44 -11.14
CA ARG A 369 37.77 -9.16 -10.63
C ARG A 369 38.42 -8.40 -9.47
N ARG A 370 38.56 -7.07 -9.59
CA ARG A 370 39.14 -6.22 -8.55
C ARG A 370 38.27 -6.23 -7.30
N VAL A 371 36.96 -6.03 -7.44
CA VAL A 371 36.00 -6.13 -6.33
C VAL A 371 36.13 -7.49 -5.63
N GLY A 372 36.25 -8.59 -6.37
CA GLY A 372 36.45 -9.92 -5.79
C GLY A 372 37.82 -10.14 -5.12
N GLN A 373 38.81 -9.30 -5.42
CA GLN A 373 40.18 -9.38 -4.87
C GLN A 373 40.43 -8.38 -3.73
N THR A 374 39.71 -7.27 -3.70
CA THR A 374 39.83 -6.23 -2.67
C THR A 374 38.70 -6.36 -1.67
N ASN A 375 38.95 -6.07 -0.39
CA ASN A 375 37.89 -6.00 0.64
C ASN A 375 36.99 -4.73 0.50
N SER A 376 36.88 -4.16 -0.70
CA SER A 376 36.06 -2.98 -0.99
C SER A 376 35.24 -3.20 -2.26
N PRO A 377 33.91 -3.01 -2.23
CA PRO A 377 33.06 -3.02 -3.43
C PRO A 377 33.21 -1.73 -4.27
N TYR A 378 33.92 -0.73 -3.74
CA TYR A 378 34.01 0.61 -4.31
C TYR A 378 35.35 0.73 -5.06
N ILE A 379 35.27 0.78 -6.39
CA ILE A 379 36.44 1.00 -7.26
C ILE A 379 36.93 2.44 -7.13
N GLU A 380 35.99 3.39 -7.13
CA GLU A 380 36.20 4.76 -6.70
C GLU A 380 35.50 4.97 -5.35
N PRO A 381 36.08 5.72 -4.40
CA PRO A 381 35.42 6.00 -3.11
C PRO A 381 34.06 6.68 -3.31
N LEU A 382 33.07 6.27 -2.52
CA LEU A 382 31.78 6.95 -2.45
C LEU A 382 31.98 8.40 -1.97
N SER A 383 31.35 9.35 -2.65
CA SER A 383 31.35 10.77 -2.28
C SER A 383 29.93 11.32 -2.27
N ALA A 384 29.74 12.49 -1.65
CA ALA A 384 28.45 13.18 -1.66
C ALA A 384 27.90 13.38 -3.09
N ASP A 385 28.77 13.67 -4.06
CA ASP A 385 28.36 13.95 -5.44
C ASP A 385 27.93 12.69 -6.22
N THR A 386 28.46 11.53 -5.85
CA THR A 386 28.23 10.26 -6.58
C THR A 386 27.24 9.33 -5.89
N TYR A 387 26.96 9.57 -4.61
CA TYR A 387 26.20 8.68 -3.74
C TYR A 387 24.80 8.34 -4.28
N SER A 388 23.96 9.35 -4.48
CA SER A 388 22.55 9.15 -4.83
C SER A 388 22.39 8.60 -6.24
N GLU A 389 23.22 9.04 -7.19
CA GLU A 389 23.20 8.51 -8.56
C GLU A 389 23.60 7.03 -8.57
N ARG A 390 24.66 6.66 -7.84
CA ARG A 390 25.14 5.28 -7.75
C ARG A 390 24.10 4.37 -7.12
N PHE A 391 23.58 4.70 -5.93
CA PHE A 391 22.59 3.85 -5.27
C PHE A 391 21.27 3.80 -6.03
N SER A 392 20.86 4.89 -6.70
CA SER A 392 19.68 4.86 -7.58
C SER A 392 19.88 3.87 -8.74
N LEU A 393 21.05 3.85 -9.36
CA LEU A 393 21.37 2.87 -10.40
C LEU A 393 21.35 1.43 -9.84
N LEU A 394 21.93 1.18 -8.67
CA LEU A 394 21.94 -0.16 -8.07
C LEU A 394 20.52 -0.65 -7.74
N LEU A 395 19.64 0.25 -7.26
CA LEU A 395 18.21 -0.04 -7.06
C LEU A 395 17.50 -0.33 -8.37
N ASP A 396 17.80 0.39 -9.45
CA ASP A 396 17.24 0.10 -10.78
C ASP A 396 17.65 -1.31 -11.25
N LEU A 397 18.90 -1.72 -11.02
CA LEU A 397 19.39 -3.06 -11.36
C LEU A 397 18.72 -4.14 -10.51
N GLU A 398 18.49 -3.89 -9.23
CA GLU A 398 17.72 -4.78 -8.35
C GLU A 398 16.27 -4.90 -8.82
N GLU A 399 15.61 -3.78 -9.15
CA GLU A 399 14.23 -3.76 -9.65
C GLU A 399 14.09 -4.61 -10.92
N LEU A 400 15.01 -4.43 -11.87
CA LEU A 400 15.00 -5.19 -13.13
C LEU A 400 15.25 -6.69 -12.91
N GLN A 401 16.12 -7.05 -11.97
CA GLN A 401 16.34 -8.46 -11.64
C GLN A 401 15.11 -9.08 -10.99
N LEU A 402 14.49 -8.41 -10.02
CA LEU A 402 13.22 -8.82 -9.42
C LEU A 402 12.13 -8.98 -10.49
N GLN A 403 12.00 -8.03 -11.41
CA GLN A 403 11.03 -8.08 -12.52
C GLN A 403 11.26 -9.25 -13.48
N ARG A 404 12.49 -9.75 -13.60
CA ARG A 404 12.78 -10.95 -14.39
C ARG A 404 12.45 -12.22 -13.62
N GLN A 405 12.86 -12.30 -12.37
CA GLN A 405 12.63 -13.51 -11.58
C GLN A 405 11.15 -13.70 -11.23
N ILE A 406 10.40 -12.63 -10.97
CA ILE A 406 8.95 -12.73 -10.66
C ILE A 406 8.17 -13.36 -11.82
N LYS A 407 8.63 -13.19 -13.06
CA LYS A 407 8.00 -13.79 -14.26
C LYS A 407 8.15 -15.30 -14.31
N ASN A 408 9.03 -15.90 -13.50
CA ASN A 408 9.10 -17.36 -13.39
C ASN A 408 7.82 -17.95 -12.77
N TYR A 409 7.03 -17.12 -12.08
CA TYR A 409 5.72 -17.48 -11.59
C TYR A 409 4.61 -17.27 -12.61
N ASP A 410 4.88 -16.64 -13.76
CA ASP A 410 3.86 -16.48 -14.80
C ASP A 410 3.35 -17.86 -15.23
N ARG A 411 2.03 -17.98 -15.36
CA ARG A 411 1.35 -19.23 -15.73
C ARG A 411 0.38 -18.96 -16.87
N SER A 412 0.15 -19.97 -17.70
CA SER A 412 -0.80 -19.90 -18.82
C SER A 412 -1.72 -21.10 -18.82
N GLY A 413 -3.00 -20.86 -19.06
CA GLY A 413 -4.01 -21.92 -19.13
C GLY A 413 -4.45 -22.47 -17.78
N GLU A 414 -4.28 -21.71 -16.71
CA GLU A 414 -4.64 -22.10 -15.34
C GLU A 414 -6.14 -22.06 -15.12
N THR A 415 -6.63 -22.91 -14.21
CA THR A 415 -8.02 -22.83 -13.73
C THR A 415 -8.02 -22.21 -12.35
N LEU A 416 -8.94 -21.28 -12.10
CA LEU A 416 -9.12 -20.69 -10.78
C LEU A 416 -10.19 -21.46 -10.01
N HIS A 417 -9.85 -21.91 -8.80
CA HIS A 417 -10.80 -22.57 -7.93
C HIS A 417 -11.59 -21.51 -7.16
N GLN A 418 -12.85 -21.32 -7.54
CA GLN A 418 -13.71 -20.34 -6.91
C GLN A 418 -14.10 -20.77 -5.49
N THR A 419 -13.93 -19.86 -4.52
CA THR A 419 -14.50 -19.92 -3.18
C THR A 419 -15.69 -18.94 -3.08
N SER A 420 -16.30 -18.79 -1.90
CA SER A 420 -17.50 -17.94 -1.69
C SER A 420 -17.33 -16.52 -2.28
N HIS A 421 -16.18 -15.88 -2.03
CA HIS A 421 -15.89 -14.51 -2.48
C HIS A 421 -14.54 -14.33 -3.19
N ARG A 422 -13.70 -15.36 -3.26
CA ARG A 422 -12.32 -15.28 -3.77
C ARG A 422 -12.02 -16.43 -4.73
N PHE A 423 -10.80 -16.45 -5.25
CA PHE A 423 -10.32 -17.46 -6.17
C PHE A 423 -8.99 -18.00 -5.67
N ILE A 424 -8.85 -19.32 -5.62
CA ILE A 424 -7.59 -19.98 -5.32
C ILE A 424 -6.88 -20.25 -6.64
N LEU A 425 -5.66 -19.74 -6.77
CA LEU A 425 -4.72 -20.09 -7.83
C LEU A 425 -3.67 -21.02 -7.22
N LYS A 426 -3.55 -22.24 -7.76
CA LYS A 426 -2.47 -23.14 -7.35
C LYS A 426 -1.16 -22.67 -7.94
N VAL A 427 -0.19 -22.43 -7.07
CA VAL A 427 1.16 -22.06 -7.44
C VAL A 427 2.06 -22.88 -6.53
N PRO A 428 2.43 -24.10 -6.96
CA PRO A 428 3.35 -24.92 -6.20
C PRO A 428 4.62 -24.11 -5.88
N ASP A 429 5.10 -24.24 -4.66
CA ASP A 429 6.44 -23.80 -4.25
C ASP A 429 6.62 -22.27 -4.18
N LEU A 430 5.50 -21.55 -4.09
CA LEU A 430 5.50 -20.10 -3.96
C LEU A 430 6.03 -19.63 -2.60
N SER A 431 5.80 -20.40 -1.53
CA SER A 431 6.27 -20.11 -0.18
C SER A 431 7.80 -20.06 -0.08
N GLU A 432 8.48 -20.93 -0.84
CA GLU A 432 9.94 -21.03 -0.90
C GLU A 432 10.54 -20.15 -2.01
N GLY A 433 9.73 -19.78 -2.99
CA GLY A 433 10.13 -19.01 -4.15
C GLY A 433 10.75 -17.64 -3.81
N ARG A 434 11.69 -17.21 -4.67
CA ARG A 434 12.24 -15.85 -4.70
C ARG A 434 12.07 -15.24 -6.11
N PRO A 435 11.52 -14.02 -6.24
CA PRO A 435 11.15 -13.09 -5.18
C PRO A 435 9.93 -13.58 -4.40
N SER A 436 9.89 -13.29 -3.10
CA SER A 436 8.75 -13.64 -2.28
C SER A 436 7.54 -12.81 -2.68
N VAL A 437 6.38 -13.46 -2.72
CA VAL A 437 5.09 -12.82 -2.96
C VAL A 437 4.39 -12.68 -1.62
N ALA A 438 3.79 -11.52 -1.36
CA ALA A 438 3.16 -11.20 -0.08
C ALA A 438 1.68 -10.87 -0.21
N LYS A 439 0.99 -10.85 0.93
CA LYS A 439 -0.35 -10.26 1.04
C LYS A 439 -0.32 -8.82 0.51
N CYS A 440 -1.34 -8.48 -0.28
CA CYS A 440 -1.54 -7.24 -1.05
C CYS A 440 -0.73 -7.06 -2.33
N ASP A 441 0.15 -8.00 -2.67
CA ASP A 441 0.78 -7.95 -3.99
C ASP A 441 -0.26 -8.21 -5.09
N LYS A 442 0.07 -7.72 -6.29
CA LYS A 442 -0.84 -7.71 -7.43
C LYS A 442 -0.45 -8.75 -8.46
N VAL A 443 -1.46 -9.43 -8.98
CA VAL A 443 -1.36 -10.30 -10.15
C VAL A 443 -2.26 -9.76 -11.25
N HIS A 444 -1.86 -9.98 -12.49
CA HIS A 444 -2.66 -9.63 -13.66
C HIS A 444 -3.16 -10.90 -14.33
N VAL A 445 -4.47 -10.97 -14.53
CA VAL A 445 -5.14 -12.16 -15.03
C VAL A 445 -5.89 -11.83 -16.30
N ARG A 446 -5.72 -12.68 -17.31
CA ARG A 446 -6.43 -12.59 -18.59
C ARG A 446 -7.20 -13.89 -18.82
N LEU A 447 -8.43 -13.80 -19.30
CA LEU A 447 -9.19 -14.97 -19.72
C LEU A 447 -8.68 -15.44 -21.08
N GLN A 448 -8.41 -16.74 -21.23
CA GLN A 448 -7.97 -17.28 -22.51
C GLN A 448 -9.06 -17.09 -23.57
N GLY A 449 -8.66 -16.54 -24.72
CA GLY A 449 -9.58 -16.15 -25.80
C GLY A 449 -10.04 -14.70 -25.76
N ASP A 450 -9.73 -13.94 -24.70
CA ASP A 450 -9.94 -12.50 -24.62
C ASP A 450 -8.62 -11.76 -24.37
N ASP A 451 -8.02 -11.27 -25.45
CA ASP A 451 -6.79 -10.46 -25.40
C ASP A 451 -7.04 -8.97 -25.13
N THR A 452 -8.30 -8.56 -25.01
CA THR A 452 -8.68 -7.15 -24.90
C THR A 452 -8.71 -6.67 -23.45
N ILE A 453 -9.02 -7.56 -22.51
CA ILE A 453 -9.18 -7.23 -21.09
C ILE A 453 -8.09 -7.92 -20.27
N THR A 454 -7.51 -7.19 -19.31
CA THR A 454 -6.65 -7.76 -18.28
C THR A 454 -7.17 -7.29 -16.93
N TYR A 455 -7.46 -8.24 -16.06
CA TYR A 455 -8.01 -8.01 -14.74
C TYR A 455 -6.87 -7.95 -13.72
N GLU A 456 -6.98 -7.06 -12.75
CA GLU A 456 -6.07 -7.01 -11.60
C GLU A 456 -6.66 -7.85 -10.46
N GLY A 457 -5.86 -8.78 -9.95
CA GLY A 457 -6.13 -9.56 -8.75
C GLY A 457 -5.22 -9.13 -7.62
N VAL A 458 -5.76 -9.09 -6.41
CA VAL A 458 -5.00 -8.78 -5.19
C VAL A 458 -4.85 -10.04 -4.36
N ILE A 459 -3.63 -10.31 -3.91
CA ILE A 459 -3.33 -11.44 -3.04
C ILE A 459 -3.83 -11.12 -1.64
N HIS A 460 -4.75 -11.94 -1.13
CA HIS A 460 -5.28 -11.79 0.22
C HIS A 460 -4.53 -12.67 1.22
N GLU A 461 -4.04 -13.80 0.76
CA GLU A 461 -3.31 -14.77 1.56
C GLU A 461 -2.39 -15.58 0.64
N VAL A 462 -1.20 -15.87 1.15
CA VAL A 462 -0.26 -16.80 0.55
C VAL A 462 -0.46 -18.12 1.28
N LEU A 463 -0.93 -19.12 0.54
CA LEU A 463 -1.17 -20.47 1.04
C LEU A 463 0.08 -21.33 0.80
N GLU A 464 0.11 -22.52 1.39
CA GLU A 464 1.21 -23.47 1.21
C GLU A 464 1.40 -23.89 -0.26
N ASP A 465 0.30 -24.18 -0.98
CA ASP A 465 0.31 -24.63 -2.38
C ASP A 465 -0.26 -23.60 -3.39
N GLY A 466 -0.42 -22.33 -2.98
CA GLY A 466 -0.97 -21.33 -3.87
C GLY A 466 -1.36 -19.99 -3.26
N LEU A 467 -2.31 -19.31 -3.90
CA LEU A 467 -2.71 -17.94 -3.59
C LEU A 467 -4.22 -17.81 -3.48
N LEU A 468 -4.66 -17.11 -2.44
CA LEU A 468 -6.03 -16.65 -2.33
C LEU A 468 -6.15 -15.25 -2.94
N LEU A 469 -6.80 -15.17 -4.10
CA LEU A 469 -6.92 -13.96 -4.91
C LEU A 469 -8.32 -13.34 -4.81
N GLY A 470 -8.37 -12.03 -4.64
CA GLY A 470 -9.59 -11.25 -4.80
C GLY A 470 -9.55 -10.46 -6.10
N PHE A 471 -10.69 -10.39 -6.79
CA PHE A 471 -10.85 -9.68 -8.04
C PHE A 471 -12.08 -8.78 -8.00
N HIS A 472 -12.10 -7.80 -8.91
CA HIS A 472 -13.28 -6.98 -9.17
C HIS A 472 -14.49 -7.84 -9.55
N LYS A 473 -15.70 -7.43 -9.13
CA LYS A 473 -16.97 -8.13 -9.38
C LYS A 473 -17.17 -8.55 -10.85
N LYS A 474 -16.92 -7.64 -11.80
CA LYS A 474 -16.89 -7.90 -13.26
C LYS A 474 -16.09 -9.15 -13.66
N PHE A 475 -14.91 -9.40 -13.08
CA PHE A 475 -14.16 -10.62 -13.36
C PHE A 475 -14.92 -11.86 -12.88
N LYS A 476 -15.45 -11.82 -11.65
CA LYS A 476 -16.24 -12.91 -11.07
C LYS A 476 -17.48 -13.22 -11.90
N GLU A 477 -18.22 -12.19 -12.31
CA GLU A 477 -19.40 -12.33 -13.17
C GLU A 477 -19.06 -12.97 -14.51
N GLU A 478 -17.99 -12.53 -15.15
CA GLU A 478 -17.52 -13.06 -16.43
C GLU A 478 -17.02 -14.51 -16.31
N TYR A 479 -16.20 -14.81 -15.30
CA TYR A 479 -15.69 -16.15 -15.02
C TYR A 479 -16.84 -17.14 -14.77
N VAL A 480 -17.83 -16.74 -13.96
CA VAL A 480 -19.03 -17.55 -13.68
C VAL A 480 -19.90 -17.72 -14.93
N ARG A 481 -20.05 -16.67 -15.76
CA ARG A 481 -20.78 -16.75 -17.03
C ARG A 481 -20.19 -17.82 -17.95
N LEU A 482 -18.87 -17.82 -18.12
CA LEU A 482 -18.17 -18.82 -18.92
C LEU A 482 -18.35 -20.23 -18.34
N LYS A 483 -18.18 -20.39 -17.02
CA LYS A 483 -18.40 -21.67 -16.34
C LYS A 483 -19.81 -22.22 -16.53
N ASN A 484 -20.82 -21.37 -16.39
CA ASN A 484 -22.23 -21.73 -16.58
C ASN A 484 -22.60 -22.02 -18.05
N SER A 485 -21.80 -21.54 -19.00
CA SER A 485 -21.95 -21.85 -20.42
C SER A 485 -21.40 -23.22 -20.83
N GLY A 486 -20.90 -24.01 -19.87
CA GLY A 486 -20.28 -25.32 -20.12
C GLY A 486 -18.80 -25.26 -20.52
N VAL A 487 -18.21 -24.07 -20.55
CA VAL A 487 -16.78 -23.86 -20.78
C VAL A 487 -16.06 -23.89 -19.44
N ASN A 488 -14.92 -24.56 -19.31
CA ASN A 488 -14.05 -24.39 -18.14
C ASN A 488 -13.12 -23.19 -18.38
N PRO A 489 -13.38 -21.99 -17.81
CA PRO A 489 -12.60 -20.80 -18.08
C PRO A 489 -11.16 -20.95 -17.59
N LYS A 490 -10.23 -20.84 -18.54
CA LYS A 490 -8.79 -20.82 -18.30
C LYS A 490 -8.27 -19.39 -18.30
N VAL A 491 -7.22 -19.15 -17.53
CA VAL A 491 -6.59 -17.85 -17.40
C VAL A 491 -5.09 -17.90 -17.64
N ASP A 492 -4.57 -16.80 -18.18
CA ASP A 492 -3.15 -16.49 -18.15
C ASP A 492 -2.88 -15.53 -17.00
N VAL A 493 -1.95 -15.88 -16.13
CA VAL A 493 -1.60 -15.15 -14.92
C VAL A 493 -0.20 -14.57 -15.08
N ARG A 494 -0.06 -13.28 -14.82
CA ARG A 494 1.21 -12.57 -14.79
C ARG A 494 1.45 -11.97 -13.42
N PHE A 495 2.62 -12.23 -12.88
CA PHE A 495 3.05 -11.68 -11.60
C PHE A 495 3.77 -10.35 -11.80
N THR A 496 3.65 -9.47 -10.81
CA THR A 496 4.32 -8.17 -10.83
C THR A 496 5.07 -7.93 -9.55
N VAL A 497 6.18 -7.20 -9.64
CA VAL A 497 6.94 -6.78 -8.46
C VAL A 497 6.19 -5.64 -7.78
N ASN A 498 6.06 -5.73 -6.46
CA ASN A 498 5.64 -4.60 -5.67
C ASN A 498 6.75 -3.53 -5.67
N ARG A 499 6.53 -2.44 -6.42
CA ARG A 499 7.51 -1.35 -6.55
C ARG A 499 7.57 -0.43 -5.33
N PHE A 500 6.64 -0.55 -4.38
CA PHE A 500 6.56 0.36 -3.23
C PHE A 500 7.88 0.42 -2.44
N PRO A 501 8.56 -0.70 -2.10
CA PRO A 501 9.81 -0.65 -1.37
C PRO A 501 10.92 0.12 -2.10
N ILE A 502 11.15 -0.20 -3.38
CA ILE A 502 12.18 0.44 -4.20
C ILE A 502 11.91 1.93 -4.40
N LEU A 503 10.65 2.31 -4.60
CA LEU A 503 10.27 3.72 -4.73
C LEU A 503 10.48 4.53 -3.44
N ASN A 504 10.29 3.92 -2.27
CA ASN A 504 10.65 4.57 -1.01
C ASN A 504 12.16 4.81 -0.91
N MET A 505 12.97 3.85 -1.31
CA MET A 505 14.42 3.97 -1.31
C MET A 505 14.89 5.07 -2.27
N HIS A 506 14.36 5.15 -3.51
CA HIS A 506 14.66 6.28 -4.41
C HIS A 506 14.23 7.63 -3.83
N ARG A 507 13.07 7.69 -3.17
CA ARG A 507 12.63 8.93 -2.50
C ARG A 507 13.61 9.31 -1.38
N ALA A 508 14.06 8.35 -0.59
CA ALA A 508 15.01 8.59 0.49
C ALA A 508 16.33 9.16 -0.07
N LEU A 509 16.88 8.58 -1.14
CA LEU A 509 18.05 9.12 -1.86
C LEU A 509 17.79 10.56 -2.35
N SER A 510 16.65 10.82 -2.98
CA SER A 510 16.28 12.17 -3.41
C SER A 510 16.21 13.18 -2.26
N TYR A 511 15.81 12.73 -1.06
CA TYR A 511 15.71 13.58 0.13
C TYR A 511 17.07 13.85 0.74
N VAL A 512 18.02 12.90 0.67
CA VAL A 512 19.42 13.15 1.00
C VAL A 512 19.96 14.31 0.18
N ASP A 513 19.74 14.30 -1.15
CA ASP A 513 20.19 15.37 -2.05
C ASP A 513 19.53 16.71 -1.73
N LYS A 514 18.19 16.72 -1.68
CA LYS A 514 17.38 17.93 -1.49
C LYS A 514 17.65 18.60 -0.14
N HIS A 515 17.78 17.80 0.91
CA HIS A 515 18.03 18.26 2.27
C HIS A 515 19.52 18.41 2.59
N ARG A 516 20.42 18.04 1.67
CA ARG A 516 21.89 18.05 1.85
C ARG A 516 22.33 17.31 3.11
N ALA A 517 21.77 16.13 3.33
CA ALA A 517 21.96 15.36 4.56
C ALA A 517 23.28 14.55 4.60
N TYR A 518 24.28 14.91 3.78
CA TYR A 518 25.50 14.13 3.61
C TYR A 518 26.36 14.01 4.86
N SER A 519 26.24 14.93 5.83
CA SER A 519 26.94 14.82 7.11
C SER A 519 26.50 13.63 7.97
N LEU A 520 25.33 13.05 7.71
CA LEU A 520 24.91 11.77 8.31
C LEU A 520 25.60 10.57 7.63
N LEU A 521 25.85 10.66 6.32
CA LEU A 521 26.32 9.56 5.48
C LEU A 521 27.86 9.47 5.43
N PHE A 522 28.51 10.63 5.55
CA PHE A 522 29.95 10.85 5.51
C PHE A 522 30.36 11.75 6.68
N PRO A 523 30.21 11.31 7.94
CA PRO A 523 30.59 12.11 9.09
C PRO A 523 32.11 12.23 9.19
N GLU A 524 32.57 13.41 9.60
CA GLU A 524 33.99 13.74 9.84
C GLU A 524 34.19 14.09 11.32
N LEU A 525 35.41 13.88 11.83
CA LEU A 525 35.80 14.33 13.18
C LEU A 525 35.71 15.86 13.26
N ARG A 526 35.05 16.41 14.28
CA ARG A 526 35.04 17.85 14.55
C ARG A 526 36.03 18.17 15.65
N GLU A 527 36.82 19.24 15.48
CA GLU A 527 37.75 19.74 16.51
C GLU A 527 37.04 20.12 17.83
N SER A 528 35.74 20.40 17.76
CA SER A 528 34.86 20.75 18.88
C SER A 528 34.12 19.57 19.51
N ASP A 529 34.43 18.32 19.16
CA ASP A 529 33.84 17.13 19.79
C ASP A 529 34.40 16.93 21.21
N SER A 530 34.22 17.97 22.02
CA SER A 530 34.33 17.93 23.46
C SER A 530 33.08 17.21 23.99
N PRO A 531 33.20 16.32 24.99
CA PRO A 531 32.03 15.75 25.63
C PRO A 531 31.11 16.90 26.12
N PRO A 532 29.78 16.78 25.96
CA PRO A 532 28.84 17.81 26.37
C PRO A 532 29.12 18.20 27.83
N SER A 533 29.17 19.50 28.08
CA SER A 533 29.62 20.11 29.34
C SER A 533 28.75 19.81 30.56
N ASN A 534 27.62 19.11 30.38
CA ASN A 534 26.82 18.51 31.45
C ASN A 534 26.28 17.14 30.99
N PRO A 535 26.80 16.01 31.48
CA PRO A 535 26.16 14.73 31.25
C PRO A 535 24.76 14.76 31.86
N SER A 536 23.74 14.48 31.05
CA SER A 536 22.38 14.31 31.54
C SER A 536 22.40 13.29 32.68
N THR A 537 21.95 13.67 33.88
CA THR A 537 21.93 12.74 35.00
C THR A 537 20.92 11.63 34.68
N LEU A 538 21.43 10.45 34.36
CA LEU A 538 20.59 9.28 34.11
C LEU A 538 19.74 8.99 35.34
N ARG A 539 18.53 8.48 35.11
CA ARG A 539 17.72 7.92 36.19
C ARG A 539 18.30 6.56 36.61
N PRO A 540 17.87 5.99 37.74
CA PRO A 540 18.17 4.60 38.06
C PRO A 540 17.81 3.68 36.89
N TRP A 541 18.63 2.66 36.67
CA TRP A 541 18.42 1.69 35.59
C TRP A 541 17.11 0.95 35.79
N VAL A 542 16.26 0.89 34.75
CA VAL A 542 15.01 0.12 34.82
C VAL A 542 15.32 -1.37 34.72
N ASN A 543 16.24 -1.74 33.82
CA ASN A 543 16.79 -3.08 33.80
C ASN A 543 18.02 -3.19 34.74
N PRO A 544 17.94 -3.93 35.86
CA PRO A 544 19.04 -4.04 36.82
C PRO A 544 20.28 -4.75 36.25
N LEU A 545 20.13 -5.56 35.18
CA LEU A 545 21.26 -6.25 34.54
C LEU A 545 22.24 -5.26 33.86
N ILE A 546 21.76 -4.06 33.51
CA ILE A 546 22.59 -2.98 32.96
C ILE A 546 23.56 -2.46 34.02
N ALA A 547 23.19 -2.49 35.30
CA ALA A 547 23.99 -1.93 36.39
C ALA A 547 25.38 -2.59 36.54
N THR A 548 25.55 -3.81 36.03
CA THR A 548 26.80 -4.57 36.07
C THR A 548 27.54 -4.65 34.74
N ASN A 549 27.00 -4.07 33.66
CA ASN A 549 27.58 -4.13 32.32
C ASN A 549 28.12 -2.75 31.88
N PRO A 550 29.45 -2.52 31.94
CA PRO A 550 30.02 -1.20 31.68
C PRO A 550 29.87 -0.75 30.22
N GLU A 551 29.92 -1.66 29.24
CA GLU A 551 29.76 -1.32 27.82
C GLU A 551 28.33 -0.88 27.51
N GLN A 552 27.33 -1.57 28.07
CA GLN A 552 25.93 -1.18 27.91
C GLN A 552 25.66 0.18 28.57
N GLN A 553 26.17 0.41 29.79
CA GLN A 553 26.05 1.71 30.46
C GLN A 553 26.70 2.84 29.66
N LEU A 554 27.88 2.58 29.09
CA LEU A 554 28.58 3.54 28.26
C LEU A 554 27.75 3.91 27.04
N ALA A 555 27.28 2.92 26.28
CA ALA A 555 26.42 3.16 25.11
C ALA A 555 25.19 4.03 25.48
N ILE A 556 24.51 3.70 26.58
CA ILE A 556 23.32 4.44 27.03
C ILE A 556 23.67 5.89 27.42
N LYS A 557 24.77 6.10 28.16
CA LYS A 557 25.25 7.44 28.55
C LYS A 557 25.53 8.31 27.32
N GLN A 558 26.17 7.75 26.30
CA GLN A 558 26.53 8.47 25.09
C GLN A 558 25.32 8.82 24.23
N ILE A 559 24.37 7.87 24.09
CA ILE A 559 23.10 8.10 23.39
C ILE A 559 22.30 9.21 24.08
N VAL A 560 22.10 9.12 25.39
CA VAL A 560 21.33 10.14 26.14
C VAL A 560 22.04 11.49 26.10
N GLY A 561 23.37 11.50 26.22
CA GLY A 561 24.21 12.70 26.13
C GLY A 561 24.33 13.30 24.72
N LYS A 562 23.91 12.58 23.67
CA LYS A 562 24.05 12.98 22.27
C LYS A 562 25.48 13.29 21.84
N THR A 563 26.45 12.47 22.27
CA THR A 563 27.88 12.76 22.06
C THR A 563 28.33 12.70 20.61
N SER A 564 27.62 11.96 19.75
CA SER A 564 27.95 11.90 18.31
C SER A 564 27.50 13.13 17.53
N GLY A 565 26.76 14.06 18.15
CA GLY A 565 26.21 15.24 17.48
C GLY A 565 25.30 14.84 16.31
N ASP A 566 25.63 15.33 15.11
CA ASP A 566 24.91 15.00 13.88
C ASP A 566 25.33 13.65 13.29
N ALA A 567 26.46 13.07 13.72
CA ALA A 567 26.92 11.78 13.24
C ALA A 567 26.08 10.64 13.85
N PRO A 568 25.85 9.54 13.11
CA PRO A 568 25.21 8.35 13.68
C PRO A 568 25.99 7.80 14.89
N TYR A 569 25.30 7.46 15.97
CA TYR A 569 25.86 6.69 17.08
C TYR A 569 25.66 5.19 16.83
N LEU A 570 26.73 4.39 16.88
CA LEU A 570 26.70 2.96 16.60
C LEU A 570 26.78 2.13 17.88
N VAL A 571 25.82 1.22 18.04
CA VAL A 571 25.86 0.14 19.03
C VAL A 571 26.21 -1.15 18.30
N PHE A 572 27.50 -1.47 18.27
CA PHE A 572 27.98 -2.73 17.71
C PHE A 572 27.84 -3.83 18.76
N GLY A 573 27.04 -4.85 18.50
CA GLY A 573 26.92 -5.97 19.43
C GLY A 573 26.81 -7.32 18.74
N PRO A 574 27.80 -8.19 18.95
CA PRO A 574 27.74 -9.58 18.51
C PRO A 574 26.53 -10.36 19.08
N PRO A 575 26.19 -11.55 18.55
CA PRO A 575 25.04 -12.31 19.01
C PRO A 575 25.07 -12.52 20.53
N GLY A 576 23.92 -12.36 21.20
CA GLY A 576 23.81 -12.59 22.65
C GLY A 576 24.43 -11.52 23.55
N THR A 577 24.93 -10.39 23.03
CA THR A 577 25.52 -9.31 23.84
C THR A 577 24.53 -8.28 24.41
N GLY A 578 23.24 -8.45 24.10
CA GLY A 578 22.18 -7.61 24.64
C GLY A 578 21.91 -6.31 23.88
N LYS A 579 22.29 -6.19 22.59
CA LYS A 579 22.00 -5.02 21.73
C LYS A 579 20.61 -4.41 21.94
N THR A 580 19.56 -5.21 21.73
CA THR A 580 18.17 -4.77 21.87
C THR A 580 17.83 -4.38 23.31
N VAL A 581 18.43 -5.02 24.32
CA VAL A 581 18.26 -4.62 25.73
C VAL A 581 18.87 -3.24 25.97
N THR A 582 20.08 -3.00 25.45
CA THR A 582 20.76 -1.70 25.52
C THR A 582 19.95 -0.59 24.84
N LEU A 583 19.40 -0.86 23.65
CA LEU A 583 18.56 0.12 22.94
C LEU A 583 17.27 0.43 23.70
N VAL A 584 16.58 -0.59 24.22
CA VAL A 584 15.38 -0.41 25.04
C VAL A 584 15.68 0.46 26.25
N GLU A 585 16.74 0.16 27.01
CA GLU A 585 17.12 0.97 28.16
C GLU A 585 17.52 2.39 27.74
N ALA A 586 18.19 2.58 26.60
CA ALA A 586 18.52 3.92 26.10
C ALA A 586 17.26 4.75 25.78
N ILE A 587 16.26 4.15 25.13
CA ILE A 587 14.96 4.78 24.84
C ILE A 587 14.22 5.14 26.15
N VAL A 588 14.27 4.23 27.13
CA VAL A 588 13.72 4.43 28.48
C VAL A 588 14.38 5.61 29.17
N GLN A 589 15.71 5.66 29.19
CA GLN A 589 16.45 6.75 29.84
C GLN A 589 16.22 8.08 29.13
N VAL A 590 16.15 8.12 27.80
CA VAL A 590 15.78 9.35 27.07
C VAL A 590 14.37 9.82 27.45
N TRP A 591 13.40 8.91 27.56
CA TRP A 591 12.04 9.28 27.98
C TRP A 591 12.02 9.83 29.42
N LEU A 592 12.67 9.13 30.36
CA LEU A 592 12.72 9.48 31.79
C LEU A 592 13.55 10.74 32.11
N THR A 593 14.52 11.08 31.27
CA THR A 593 15.36 12.29 31.47
C THR A 593 14.81 13.51 30.74
N THR A 594 13.87 13.33 29.80
CA THR A 594 13.24 14.42 29.04
C THR A 594 11.78 14.66 29.41
N GLU A 595 11.32 14.15 30.56
CA GLU A 595 9.92 14.17 31.03
C GLU A 595 9.20 15.52 30.85
N ASN A 596 9.90 16.65 31.01
CA ASN A 596 9.33 18.00 30.89
C ASN A 596 9.11 18.49 29.44
N LYS A 597 9.77 17.87 28.44
CA LYS A 597 9.63 18.22 27.01
C LYS A 597 9.18 17.04 26.14
N ARG A 598 9.21 15.82 26.68
CA ARG A 598 8.91 14.51 26.05
C ARG A 598 9.47 14.42 24.64
N ALA A 599 10.78 14.14 24.53
CA ALA A 599 11.42 13.95 23.24
C ALA A 599 10.68 12.86 22.44
N LYS A 600 10.32 13.16 21.19
CA LYS A 600 9.71 12.22 20.26
C LYS A 600 10.76 11.27 19.72
N GLN A 601 10.49 9.99 19.89
CA GLN A 601 11.41 8.91 19.54
C GLN A 601 10.77 8.03 18.47
N LEU A 602 11.52 7.74 17.41
CA LEU A 602 11.17 6.76 16.40
C LEU A 602 12.07 5.54 16.56
N VAL A 603 11.49 4.36 16.57
CA VAL A 603 12.21 3.10 16.70
C VAL A 603 11.88 2.23 15.49
N CYS A 604 12.91 1.83 14.78
CA CYS A 604 12.80 1.07 13.55
C CYS A 604 13.59 -0.23 13.64
N ALA A 605 13.13 -1.22 12.88
CA ALA A 605 13.88 -2.42 12.56
C ALA A 605 13.45 -2.94 11.17
N PRO A 606 14.26 -3.78 10.49
CA PRO A 606 13.89 -4.35 9.20
C PRO A 606 12.66 -5.28 9.28
N SER A 607 12.50 -6.03 10.38
CA SER A 607 11.45 -7.05 10.51
C SER A 607 10.37 -6.68 11.54
N ASN A 608 9.14 -7.17 11.32
CA ASN A 608 8.05 -6.99 12.29
C ASN A 608 8.37 -7.65 13.64
N ALA A 609 9.01 -8.82 13.64
CA ALA A 609 9.39 -9.54 14.85
C ALA A 609 10.33 -8.71 15.74
N ALA A 610 11.36 -8.08 15.17
CA ALA A 610 12.26 -7.20 15.91
C ALA A 610 11.53 -5.98 16.49
N CYS A 611 10.66 -5.32 15.70
CA CYS A 611 9.83 -4.23 16.20
C CYS A 611 8.90 -4.66 17.35
N ASN A 612 8.30 -5.85 17.26
CA ASN A 612 7.38 -6.36 18.28
C ASN A 612 8.13 -6.67 19.59
N LEU A 613 9.31 -7.29 19.51
CA LEU A 613 10.17 -7.54 20.67
C LEU A 613 10.54 -6.25 21.41
N ILE A 614 10.89 -5.20 20.66
CA ILE A 614 11.19 -3.88 21.25
C ILE A 614 9.94 -3.27 21.89
N ALA A 615 8.80 -3.36 21.20
CA ALA A 615 7.52 -2.84 21.71
C ALA A 615 7.12 -3.51 23.02
N ASP A 616 7.16 -4.85 23.09
CA ASP A 616 6.86 -5.61 24.32
C ASP A 616 7.69 -5.15 25.51
N ARG A 617 9.01 -5.00 25.30
CA ARG A 617 9.93 -4.58 26.36
C ARG A 617 9.68 -3.14 26.80
N LEU A 618 9.42 -2.23 25.86
CA LEU A 618 9.16 -0.83 26.16
C LEU A 618 7.83 -0.64 26.89
N ILE A 619 6.76 -1.31 26.46
CA ILE A 619 5.45 -1.27 27.12
C ILE A 619 5.57 -1.77 28.56
N SER A 620 6.34 -2.84 28.77
CA SER A 620 6.60 -3.38 30.12
C SER A 620 7.44 -2.43 30.99
N SER A 621 8.40 -1.71 30.39
CA SER A 621 9.33 -0.84 31.10
C SER A 621 8.78 0.57 31.37
N LEU A 622 7.83 1.02 30.56
CA LEU A 622 7.24 2.37 30.58
C LEU A 622 5.70 2.31 30.47
N PRO A 623 5.00 1.86 31.52
CA PRO A 623 3.54 1.77 31.49
C PRO A 623 2.84 3.12 31.27
N ASP A 624 3.49 4.23 31.67
CA ASP A 624 2.95 5.60 31.55
C ASP A 624 3.31 6.28 30.22
N ALA A 625 4.16 5.67 29.38
CA ALA A 625 4.55 6.24 28.10
C ALA A 625 3.49 5.97 27.03
N LYS A 626 3.22 6.96 26.18
CA LYS A 626 2.37 6.76 25.01
C LYS A 626 3.18 6.09 23.90
N ILE A 627 3.05 4.78 23.77
CA ILE A 627 3.78 3.97 22.81
C ILE A 627 2.83 3.54 21.68
N LEU A 628 3.29 3.68 20.43
CA LEU A 628 2.53 3.26 19.25
C LEU A 628 3.36 2.34 18.36
N ARG A 629 2.95 1.08 18.24
CA ARG A 629 3.41 0.14 17.23
C ARG A 629 2.60 0.30 15.93
N LEU A 630 3.26 0.72 14.85
CA LEU A 630 2.65 0.91 13.52
C LEU A 630 2.88 -0.30 12.61
N PHE A 631 1.87 -1.13 12.44
CA PHE A 631 1.86 -2.23 11.48
C PHE A 631 1.53 -1.76 10.07
N SER A 632 2.11 -2.45 9.07
CA SER A 632 1.60 -2.39 7.70
C SER A 632 0.33 -3.22 7.58
N TYR A 633 -0.45 -2.96 6.53
CA TYR A 633 -1.63 -3.77 6.19
C TYR A 633 -1.28 -5.25 5.98
N SER A 634 -0.13 -5.51 5.36
CA SER A 634 0.35 -6.84 5.02
C SER A 634 1.00 -7.57 6.19
N ALA A 635 1.07 -6.96 7.39
CA ALA A 635 1.69 -7.59 8.55
C ALA A 635 0.92 -8.83 8.98
N ASP A 636 1.66 -9.89 9.32
CA ASP A 636 1.10 -11.04 10.02
C ASP A 636 1.05 -10.74 11.52
N LEU A 637 -0.12 -10.96 12.12
CA LEU A 637 -0.42 -10.62 13.51
C LEU A 637 -0.64 -11.84 14.41
N LYS A 638 -0.56 -13.07 13.87
CA LYS A 638 -0.89 -14.30 14.60
C LYS A 638 -0.10 -14.50 15.90
N GLU A 639 1.17 -14.11 15.91
CA GLU A 639 2.10 -14.32 17.05
C GLU A 639 2.40 -13.02 17.81
N VAL A 640 1.58 -11.98 17.64
CA VAL A 640 1.80 -10.69 18.31
C VAL A 640 1.14 -10.68 19.68
N SER A 641 1.88 -10.22 20.70
CA SER A 641 1.34 -10.13 22.06
C SER A 641 0.15 -9.17 22.16
N GLU A 642 -0.75 -9.46 23.08
CA GLU A 642 -1.93 -8.61 23.33
C GLU A 642 -1.55 -7.20 23.83
N ALA A 643 -0.44 -7.08 24.56
CA ALA A 643 0.10 -5.80 25.00
C ALA A 643 0.52 -4.95 23.79
N VAL A 644 1.21 -5.53 22.81
CA VAL A 644 1.61 -4.85 21.58
C VAL A 644 0.42 -4.50 20.73
N LEU A 645 -0.54 -5.42 20.53
CA LEU A 645 -1.76 -5.15 19.76
C LEU A 645 -2.55 -3.99 20.36
N SER A 646 -2.67 -3.93 21.69
CA SER A 646 -3.37 -2.84 22.39
C SER A 646 -2.67 -1.48 22.28
N ASN A 647 -1.35 -1.48 22.05
CA ASN A 647 -0.53 -0.28 21.83
C ASN A 647 -0.17 -0.12 20.35
N SER A 648 -1.04 -0.56 19.45
CA SER A 648 -0.80 -0.49 18.01
C SER A 648 -1.92 0.21 17.25
N ASN A 649 -1.77 0.24 15.92
CA ASN A 649 -2.81 0.67 15.00
C ASN A 649 -3.72 -0.48 14.52
N TYR A 650 -3.66 -1.64 15.19
CA TYR A 650 -4.64 -2.71 15.05
C TYR A 650 -5.92 -2.36 15.80
N ASN A 651 -7.04 -2.44 15.11
CA ASN A 651 -8.37 -2.30 15.69
C ASN A 651 -8.95 -3.70 15.89
N LYS A 652 -9.13 -4.08 17.16
CA LYS A 652 -9.66 -5.39 17.55
C LYS A 652 -11.12 -5.61 17.12
N ALA A 653 -11.94 -4.55 17.08
CA ALA A 653 -13.35 -4.66 16.68
C ALA A 653 -13.50 -5.00 15.20
N SER A 654 -12.63 -4.42 14.36
CA SER A 654 -12.61 -4.67 12.90
C SER A 654 -11.62 -5.76 12.47
N GLU A 655 -10.87 -6.33 13.42
CA GLU A 655 -9.72 -7.21 13.19
C GLU A 655 -8.76 -6.68 12.11
N TRP A 656 -8.51 -5.37 12.11
CA TRP A 656 -7.83 -4.71 11.00
C TRP A 656 -6.75 -3.72 11.40
N VAL A 657 -5.72 -3.62 10.56
CA VAL A 657 -4.68 -2.59 10.68
C VAL A 657 -5.09 -1.37 9.86
N SER A 658 -5.36 -0.25 10.54
CA SER A 658 -5.63 1.04 9.89
C SER A 658 -4.48 2.00 10.14
N PHE A 659 -4.12 2.84 9.17
CA PHE A 659 -3.06 3.83 9.41
C PHE A 659 -3.68 5.06 10.10
N PRO A 660 -3.20 5.45 11.30
CA PRO A 660 -3.84 6.51 12.07
C PRO A 660 -3.50 7.90 11.52
N GLU A 661 -4.30 8.90 11.89
CA GLU A 661 -4.03 10.30 11.56
C GLU A 661 -2.71 10.79 12.15
N MET A 662 -2.10 11.76 11.47
CA MET A 662 -0.92 12.50 11.91
C MET A 662 -0.96 12.95 13.37
N LYS A 663 -2.08 13.53 13.80
CA LYS A 663 -2.27 14.01 15.18
C LYS A 663 -2.21 12.87 16.19
N LYS A 664 -2.80 11.72 15.87
CA LYS A 664 -2.75 10.51 16.71
C LYS A 664 -1.35 9.93 16.74
N ILE A 665 -0.66 9.85 15.60
CA ILE A 665 0.75 9.41 15.53
C ILE A 665 1.62 10.29 16.42
N LEU A 666 1.67 11.60 16.16
CA LEU A 666 2.51 12.55 16.89
C LEU A 666 2.06 12.77 18.35
N GLY A 667 0.85 12.33 18.71
CA GLY A 667 0.38 12.26 20.08
C GLY A 667 1.12 11.23 20.94
N ASN A 668 1.82 10.27 20.34
CA ASN A 668 2.62 9.25 21.02
C ASN A 668 4.06 9.71 21.23
N ASP A 669 4.65 9.33 22.36
CA ASP A 669 6.00 9.71 22.76
C ASP A 669 7.04 8.83 22.04
N ILE A 670 6.72 7.55 21.87
CA ILE A 670 7.56 6.55 21.21
C ILE A 670 6.74 5.89 20.10
N ILE A 671 7.26 5.91 18.87
CA ILE A 671 6.64 5.27 17.71
C ILE A 671 7.56 4.15 17.22
N ILE A 672 7.01 2.96 17.03
CA ILE A 672 7.75 1.76 16.64
C ILE A 672 7.21 1.25 15.30
N VAL A 673 8.05 1.17 14.29
CA VAL A 673 7.62 0.88 12.91
C VAL A 673 8.73 0.18 12.13
N THR A 674 8.41 -0.73 11.21
CA THR A 674 9.46 -1.30 10.34
C THR A 674 10.09 -0.20 9.48
N ILE A 675 11.37 -0.32 9.11
CA ILE A 675 12.09 0.65 8.26
C ILE A 675 11.27 1.02 7.02
N MET A 676 10.78 0.03 6.29
CA MET A 676 10.01 0.28 5.06
C MET A 676 8.68 1.00 5.31
N SER A 677 7.99 0.67 6.40
CA SER A 677 6.75 1.35 6.79
C SER A 677 6.99 2.76 7.34
N ALA A 678 8.21 3.10 7.79
CA ALA A 678 8.58 4.46 8.20
C ALA A 678 8.45 5.46 7.03
N GLY A 679 8.56 4.99 5.78
CA GLY A 679 8.26 5.80 4.61
C GLY A 679 6.85 6.42 4.62
N ARG A 680 5.88 5.79 5.30
CA ARG A 680 4.53 6.36 5.45
C ARG A 680 4.53 7.61 6.34
N LEU A 681 5.40 7.64 7.35
CA LEU A 681 5.58 8.81 8.22
C LEU A 681 6.12 10.01 7.43
N VAL A 682 7.02 9.76 6.48
CA VAL A 682 7.53 10.79 5.56
C VAL A 682 6.38 11.36 4.72
N THR A 683 5.58 10.49 4.10
CA THR A 683 4.39 10.87 3.30
C THR A 683 3.40 11.72 4.10
N CYS A 684 3.23 11.41 5.39
CA CYS A 684 2.36 12.16 6.28
C CYS A 684 2.87 13.59 6.60
N GLY A 685 4.12 13.92 6.26
CA GLY A 685 4.71 15.23 6.57
C GLY A 685 5.25 15.32 8.00
N THR A 686 5.70 14.20 8.59
CA THR A 686 6.31 14.17 9.93
C THR A 686 7.80 14.58 9.94
N GLY A 687 8.27 15.23 8.87
CA GLY A 687 9.68 15.57 8.73
C GLY A 687 10.19 16.52 9.79
N GLY A 688 11.34 16.16 10.37
CA GLY A 688 11.98 16.88 11.47
C GLY A 688 11.18 16.89 12.77
N LYS A 689 10.29 15.91 13.00
CA LYS A 689 9.52 15.84 14.26
C LYS A 689 10.16 14.97 15.34
N PHE A 690 11.10 14.11 14.97
CA PHE A 690 11.75 13.13 15.85
C PHE A 690 13.12 13.62 16.32
N GLN A 691 13.34 13.70 17.63
CA GLN A 691 14.63 14.09 18.20
C GLN A 691 15.60 12.90 18.32
N PHE A 692 15.08 11.68 18.24
CA PHE A 692 15.85 10.44 18.19
C PHE A 692 15.22 9.48 17.19
N VAL A 693 16.06 8.87 16.35
CA VAL A 693 15.70 7.71 15.53
C VAL A 693 16.63 6.57 15.87
N TYR A 694 16.06 5.43 16.27
CA TYR A 694 16.76 4.20 16.57
C TYR A 694 16.50 3.20 15.46
N ILE A 695 17.53 2.51 14.98
CA ILE A 695 17.39 1.40 14.02
C ILE A 695 18.10 0.18 14.59
N ASP A 696 17.34 -0.81 15.07
CA ASP A 696 17.88 -2.11 15.50
C ASP A 696 18.04 -3.04 14.29
N GLU A 697 18.92 -4.04 14.41
CA GLU A 697 19.27 -4.97 13.33
C GLU A 697 19.63 -4.27 12.00
N CYS A 698 20.26 -3.09 12.09
CA CYS A 698 20.58 -2.24 10.93
C CYS A 698 21.50 -2.92 9.90
N GLY A 699 22.27 -3.94 10.33
CA GLY A 699 23.11 -4.75 9.43
C GLY A 699 22.33 -5.56 8.40
N GLN A 700 21.05 -5.87 8.66
CA GLN A 700 20.20 -6.66 7.77
C GLN A 700 19.51 -5.83 6.67
N ALA A 701 19.50 -4.49 6.80
CA ALA A 701 18.90 -3.60 5.82
C ALA A 701 19.95 -3.06 4.86
N SER A 702 19.59 -2.96 3.57
CA SER A 702 20.47 -2.28 2.61
C SER A 702 20.62 -0.81 2.99
N GLU A 703 21.68 -0.17 2.51
CA GLU A 703 21.89 1.23 2.84
C GLU A 703 20.72 2.14 2.37
N PRO A 704 20.22 2.07 1.12
CA PRO A 704 19.05 2.84 0.71
C PRO A 704 17.76 2.51 1.48
N GLU A 705 17.62 1.27 1.94
CA GLU A 705 16.50 0.87 2.80
C GLU A 705 16.58 1.57 4.15
N THR A 706 17.75 1.55 4.79
CA THR A 706 17.99 2.24 6.06
C THR A 706 17.65 3.73 5.96
N LEU A 707 17.97 4.36 4.83
CA LEU A 707 17.66 5.77 4.58
C LEU A 707 16.15 6.09 4.58
N VAL A 708 15.26 5.12 4.33
CA VAL A 708 13.80 5.32 4.38
C VAL A 708 13.34 5.76 5.78
N ALA A 709 14.03 5.30 6.83
CA ALA A 709 13.76 5.69 8.22
C ALA A 709 14.51 6.97 8.65
N ILE A 710 15.34 7.56 7.78
CA ILE A 710 16.21 8.71 8.10
C ILE A 710 15.78 9.93 7.30
N ALA A 711 15.83 9.81 5.97
CA ALA A 711 15.63 10.91 5.05
C ALA A 711 14.16 11.34 5.03
N GLY A 712 13.92 12.60 5.39
CA GLY A 712 12.58 13.16 5.56
C GLY A 712 11.95 12.91 6.92
N LEU A 713 12.62 12.23 7.86
CA LEU A 713 12.20 12.10 9.27
C LEU A 713 13.15 12.85 10.20
N LEU A 714 14.46 12.63 10.07
CA LEU A 714 15.50 13.39 10.76
C LEU A 714 15.88 14.68 10.03
N THR A 715 15.67 14.72 8.72
CA THR A 715 16.10 15.84 7.87
C THR A 715 14.91 16.68 7.44
N THR A 716 15.10 18.00 7.31
CA THR A 716 14.06 18.92 6.84
C THR A 716 14.44 19.62 5.53
N LYS A 717 13.45 20.23 4.86
CA LYS A 717 13.65 21.07 3.67
C LYS A 717 14.57 22.26 3.94
N GLN A 718 14.67 22.70 5.20
CA GLN A 718 15.56 23.75 5.67
C GLN A 718 17.02 23.26 5.80
N ARG A 719 17.33 22.01 5.42
CA ARG A 719 18.66 21.40 5.50
C ARG A 719 19.18 21.29 6.93
N ILE A 720 18.26 21.04 7.85
CA ILE A 720 18.54 20.84 9.27
C ILE A 720 18.36 19.36 9.59
N ILE A 721 19.32 18.80 10.30
CA ILE A 721 19.21 17.49 10.96
C ILE A 721 18.65 17.77 12.36
N ASN A 722 17.43 17.32 12.63
CA ASN A 722 16.70 17.65 13.85
C ASN A 722 16.65 16.50 14.86
N GLY A 723 17.80 15.87 15.14
CA GLY A 723 17.84 14.77 16.10
C GLY A 723 19.13 13.95 16.00
N GLN A 724 19.24 12.96 16.88
CA GLN A 724 20.33 11.98 16.84
C GLN A 724 19.85 10.70 16.16
N LEU A 725 20.72 10.11 15.33
CA LEU A 725 20.52 8.79 14.75
C LEU A 725 21.32 7.77 15.54
N VAL A 726 20.67 6.68 15.96
CA VAL A 726 21.30 5.56 16.67
C VAL A 726 21.08 4.30 15.85
N LEU A 727 22.16 3.62 15.46
CA LEU A 727 22.11 2.37 14.69
C LEU A 727 22.69 1.25 15.54
N ALA A 728 21.93 0.17 15.74
CA ALA A 728 22.43 -1.04 16.38
C ALA A 728 22.45 -2.20 15.38
N GLY A 729 23.48 -3.03 15.48
CA GLY A 729 23.63 -4.18 14.59
C GLY A 729 24.98 -4.85 14.75
N ASP A 730 25.25 -5.75 13.81
CA ASP A 730 26.50 -6.51 13.73
C ASP A 730 26.85 -6.71 12.25
N PRO A 731 27.97 -6.13 11.75
CA PRO A 731 28.38 -6.29 10.35
C PRO A 731 28.88 -7.70 10.01
N GLU A 732 29.09 -8.57 11.01
CA GLU A 732 29.50 -9.96 10.82
C GLU A 732 28.31 -10.95 10.79
N GLN A 733 27.07 -10.44 10.91
CA GLN A 733 25.84 -11.22 10.79
C GLN A 733 25.23 -11.12 9.37
N LEU A 734 24.02 -11.67 9.19
CA LEU A 734 23.33 -11.65 7.90
C LEU A 734 23.13 -10.20 7.40
N GLY A 735 23.59 -9.99 6.16
CA GLY A 735 23.37 -8.74 5.42
C GLY A 735 22.02 -8.70 4.69
N PRO A 736 21.82 -7.67 3.86
CA PRO A 736 20.62 -7.51 3.05
C PRO A 736 20.41 -8.65 2.06
N ILE A 737 19.16 -9.12 1.93
CA ILE A 737 18.78 -10.13 0.94
C ILE A 737 18.42 -9.44 -0.38
N LEU A 738 19.25 -9.63 -1.41
CA LEU A 738 19.11 -8.98 -2.71
C LEU A 738 19.11 -10.01 -3.84
N SER A 739 18.44 -9.68 -4.94
CA SER A 739 18.26 -10.58 -6.09
C SER A 739 19.35 -10.40 -7.14
N SER A 740 19.82 -9.17 -7.33
CA SER A 740 20.79 -8.77 -8.34
C SER A 740 22.21 -8.95 -7.81
N GLN A 741 22.85 -10.05 -8.17
CA GLN A 741 24.26 -10.26 -7.88
C GLN A 741 25.12 -9.10 -8.40
N LEU A 742 24.76 -8.54 -9.56
CA LEU A 742 25.42 -7.37 -10.11
C LEU A 742 25.34 -6.17 -9.17
N ALA A 743 24.17 -5.91 -8.57
CA ALA A 743 24.02 -4.82 -7.61
C ALA A 743 24.79 -5.11 -6.30
N VAL A 744 24.78 -6.37 -5.85
CA VAL A 744 25.54 -6.85 -4.68
C VAL A 744 27.04 -6.61 -4.87
N ASP A 745 27.60 -7.04 -6.00
CA ASP A 745 29.04 -6.90 -6.32
C ASP A 745 29.49 -5.44 -6.27
N PHE A 746 28.62 -4.50 -6.68
CA PHE A 746 28.94 -3.06 -6.65
C PHE A 746 28.53 -2.33 -5.35
N GLY A 747 28.15 -3.08 -4.32
CA GLY A 747 28.03 -2.58 -2.94
C GLY A 747 26.60 -2.38 -2.44
N LEU A 748 25.56 -2.79 -3.17
CA LEU A 748 24.18 -2.74 -2.63
C LEU A 748 23.98 -3.72 -1.46
N GLY A 749 24.75 -4.81 -1.44
CA GLY A 749 24.73 -5.82 -0.38
C GLY A 749 25.46 -5.43 0.90
N ILE A 750 26.04 -4.23 0.95
CA ILE A 750 26.69 -3.70 2.16
C ILE A 750 25.69 -2.77 2.86
N SER A 751 25.43 -3.06 4.13
CA SER A 751 24.52 -2.27 4.94
C SER A 751 25.12 -0.90 5.27
N PHE A 752 24.27 0.07 5.63
CA PHE A 752 24.76 1.39 6.04
C PHE A 752 25.69 1.30 7.27
N LEU A 753 25.32 0.46 8.24
CA LEU A 753 26.11 0.21 9.45
C LEU A 753 27.48 -0.38 9.11
N GLU A 754 27.50 -1.39 8.24
CA GLU A 754 28.75 -2.01 7.79
C GLU A 754 29.64 -1.00 7.04
N ARG A 755 29.07 -0.19 6.15
CA ARG A 755 29.84 0.82 5.42
C ARG A 755 30.48 1.83 6.36
N LEU A 756 29.74 2.34 7.34
CA LEU A 756 30.27 3.26 8.34
C LEU A 756 31.45 2.62 9.09
N MET A 757 31.28 1.40 9.59
CA MET A 757 32.32 0.72 10.37
C MET A 757 33.56 0.35 9.56
N ARG A 758 33.41 -0.05 8.29
CA ARG A 758 34.51 -0.53 7.45
C ARG A 758 35.19 0.57 6.66
N HIS A 759 34.48 1.63 6.29
CA HIS A 759 34.96 2.62 5.32
C HIS A 759 35.03 4.07 5.84
N VAL A 760 34.44 4.39 7.00
CA VAL A 760 34.51 5.74 7.58
C VAL A 760 35.44 5.72 8.79
N ASP A 761 36.48 6.54 8.75
CA ASP A 761 37.57 6.50 9.74
C ASP A 761 37.10 6.76 11.18
N LEU A 762 36.02 7.54 11.35
CA LEU A 762 35.38 7.82 12.63
C LEU A 762 34.99 6.57 13.44
N TYR A 763 34.66 5.48 12.75
CA TYR A 763 34.12 4.25 13.34
C TYR A 763 35.11 3.08 13.32
N LYS A 764 36.31 3.28 12.78
CA LYS A 764 37.36 2.26 12.80
C LYS A 764 38.01 2.20 14.18
N LYS A 765 38.60 1.05 14.50
CA LYS A 765 39.51 0.95 15.65
C LYS A 765 40.72 1.83 15.39
N ASP A 766 41.10 2.60 16.41
CA ASP A 766 42.36 3.32 16.39
C ASP A 766 43.53 2.32 16.31
N ALA A 767 44.49 2.60 15.43
CA ALA A 767 45.56 1.66 15.10
C ALA A 767 46.55 1.45 16.26
N GLU A 768 46.71 2.45 17.13
CA GLU A 768 47.65 2.40 18.25
C GLU A 768 47.02 1.76 19.49
N SER A 769 45.82 2.20 19.87
CA SER A 769 45.12 1.73 21.07
C SER A 769 44.29 0.47 20.84
N GLY A 770 43.97 0.13 19.59
CA GLY A 770 43.09 -1.00 19.25
C GLY A 770 41.63 -0.81 19.68
N ARG A 771 41.24 0.41 20.08
CA ARG A 771 39.91 0.72 20.64
C ARG A 771 39.09 1.57 19.68
N TYR A 772 37.77 1.47 19.82
CA TYR A 772 36.84 2.35 19.12
C TYR A 772 36.72 3.69 19.83
N ASN A 773 36.37 4.74 19.07
CA ASN A 773 36.01 6.02 19.65
C ASN A 773 34.60 5.97 20.26
N ASN A 774 34.55 5.89 21.60
CA ASN A 774 33.31 5.78 22.36
C ASN A 774 32.36 6.99 22.25
N LEU A 775 32.78 8.10 21.63
CA LEU A 775 31.88 9.22 21.31
C LEU A 775 30.89 8.87 20.20
N TYR A 776 31.25 7.93 19.31
CA TYR A 776 30.45 7.55 18.15
C TYR A 776 30.09 6.06 18.09
N LEU A 777 30.89 5.17 18.68
CA LEU A 777 30.64 3.73 18.65
C LEU A 777 30.97 3.08 19.99
N THR A 778 30.06 2.24 20.49
CA THR A 778 30.37 1.29 21.57
C THR A 778 30.19 -0.14 21.09
N LYS A 779 31.21 -0.99 21.31
CA LYS A 779 31.13 -2.44 21.10
C LYS A 779 30.71 -3.13 22.40
N LEU A 780 29.65 -3.93 22.35
CA LEU A 780 29.23 -4.80 23.46
C LEU A 780 30.01 -6.11 23.39
N VAL A 781 30.65 -6.52 24.49
CA VAL A 781 31.54 -7.71 24.50
C VAL A 781 31.03 -8.86 25.38
N GLN A 782 30.19 -8.58 26.37
CA GLN A 782 29.66 -9.59 27.29
C GLN A 782 28.51 -10.39 26.64
N ASN A 783 28.72 -11.68 26.35
CA ASN A 783 27.73 -12.59 25.78
C ASN A 783 26.95 -13.34 26.89
N PHE A 784 25.62 -13.21 26.86
CA PHE A 784 24.71 -13.78 27.86
C PHE A 784 23.95 -15.03 27.36
N ARG A 785 24.22 -15.49 26.13
CA ARG A 785 23.40 -16.51 25.45
C ARG A 785 24.08 -17.87 25.34
N SER A 786 25.39 -17.89 25.10
CA SER A 786 26.06 -19.06 24.53
C SER A 786 26.99 -19.75 25.53
N HIS A 787 26.98 -21.09 25.51
CA HIS A 787 28.00 -21.89 26.17
C HIS A 787 29.41 -21.59 25.61
N PRO A 788 30.50 -21.66 26.40
CA PRO A 788 31.87 -21.45 25.93
C PRO A 788 32.23 -22.21 24.63
N ALA A 789 31.80 -23.47 24.53
CA ALA A 789 32.02 -24.32 23.36
C ALA A 789 31.44 -23.73 22.06
N ILE A 790 30.28 -23.08 22.15
CA ILE A 790 29.57 -22.48 21.00
C ILE A 790 30.25 -21.15 20.65
N LEU A 791 30.56 -20.33 21.66
CA LEU A 791 31.08 -18.98 21.45
C LEU A 791 32.54 -18.96 20.96
N ARG A 792 33.36 -19.96 21.33
CA ARG A 792 34.81 -19.99 21.07
C ARG A 792 35.16 -19.78 19.60
N ILE A 793 34.50 -20.48 18.67
CA ILE A 793 34.85 -20.41 17.25
C ILE A 793 34.44 -19.06 16.64
N PRO A 794 33.18 -18.59 16.75
CA PRO A 794 32.79 -17.27 16.25
C PRO A 794 33.62 -16.14 16.86
N ASN A 795 33.91 -16.19 18.16
CA ASN A 795 34.71 -15.17 18.84
C ASN A 795 36.10 -15.02 18.23
N ARG A 796 36.76 -16.16 17.93
CA ARG A 796 38.09 -16.17 17.32
C ARG A 796 38.09 -15.70 15.87
N LEU A 797 37.07 -16.08 15.09
CA LEU A 797 37.05 -15.83 13.65
C LEU A 797 36.58 -14.42 13.28
N PHE A 798 35.64 -13.85 14.06
CA PHE A 798 34.94 -12.63 13.67
C PHE A 798 35.07 -11.47 14.67
N TYR A 799 35.51 -11.75 15.90
CA TYR A 799 35.42 -10.77 16.99
C TYR A 799 36.71 -10.58 17.79
N ASP A 800 37.87 -10.91 17.19
CA ASP A 800 39.20 -10.70 17.77
C ASP A 800 39.43 -11.36 19.15
N ASN A 801 38.67 -12.40 19.49
CA ASN A 801 38.60 -13.00 20.83
C ASN A 801 38.15 -12.04 21.94
N GLU A 802 37.46 -10.94 21.62
CA GLU A 802 37.04 -9.95 22.62
C GLU A 802 35.79 -10.36 23.42
N LEU A 803 35.00 -11.34 22.95
CA LEU A 803 33.75 -11.70 23.62
C LEU A 803 33.96 -12.47 24.93
N GLU A 804 33.22 -12.05 25.96
CA GLU A 804 33.26 -12.65 27.30
C GLU A 804 32.01 -13.51 27.56
N ILE A 805 32.17 -14.62 28.27
CA ILE A 805 31.04 -15.48 28.63
C ILE A 805 30.44 -15.00 29.95
N LYS A 806 29.20 -14.50 29.89
CA LYS A 806 28.42 -14.00 31.05
C LYS A 806 27.01 -14.61 31.14
N GLY A 807 26.71 -15.62 30.32
CA GLY A 807 25.43 -16.33 30.40
C GLY A 807 25.25 -17.04 31.73
N ASN A 808 24.00 -17.16 32.20
CA ASN A 808 23.70 -17.90 33.43
C ASN A 808 24.16 -19.36 33.27
N ALA A 809 25.05 -19.81 34.15
CA ALA A 809 25.62 -21.15 34.13
C ALA A 809 24.56 -22.26 34.13
N ASP A 810 23.45 -22.09 34.84
CA ASP A 810 22.35 -23.07 34.91
C ASP A 810 21.58 -23.21 33.59
N ILE A 811 21.66 -22.19 32.73
CA ILE A 811 21.02 -22.17 31.41
C ILE A 811 22.02 -22.65 30.35
N ILE A 812 23.19 -22.02 30.26
CA ILE A 812 24.14 -22.28 29.17
C ILE A 812 24.81 -23.66 29.31
N ASN A 813 24.93 -24.19 30.53
CA ASN A 813 25.49 -25.53 30.77
C ASN A 813 24.40 -26.61 30.87
N ARG A 814 23.13 -26.30 30.59
CA ARG A 814 22.01 -27.23 30.84
C ARG A 814 22.15 -28.58 30.15
N ALA A 815 22.77 -28.62 28.97
CA ALA A 815 23.01 -29.84 28.24
C ALA A 815 24.32 -30.57 28.64
N VAL A 816 25.18 -29.97 29.46
CA VAL A 816 26.43 -30.60 29.92
C VAL A 816 26.12 -31.82 30.77
N GLY A 817 26.68 -32.97 30.39
CA GLY A 817 26.39 -34.26 31.01
C GLY A 817 25.22 -35.01 30.37
N TRP A 818 24.60 -34.48 29.30
CA TRP A 818 23.52 -35.20 28.61
C TRP A 818 24.06 -36.49 28.01
N GLU A 819 23.39 -37.61 28.30
CA GLU A 819 23.88 -38.97 27.99
C GLU A 819 24.08 -39.25 26.50
N VAL A 820 23.46 -38.44 25.64
CA VAL A 820 23.58 -38.54 24.17
C VAL A 820 24.85 -37.83 23.65
N LEU A 821 25.48 -36.95 24.45
CA LEU A 821 26.69 -36.25 24.03
C LEU A 821 27.88 -37.21 23.90
N PRO A 822 28.61 -37.19 22.76
CA PRO A 822 29.84 -37.97 22.61
C PRO A 822 30.91 -37.60 23.64
N ASN A 823 30.98 -36.32 24.02
CA ASN A 823 31.78 -35.83 25.13
C ASN A 823 30.84 -35.11 26.12
N PRO A 824 30.67 -35.63 27.35
CA PRO A 824 29.76 -35.04 28.35
C PRO A 824 30.02 -33.56 28.65
N GLN A 825 31.24 -33.05 28.44
CA GLN A 825 31.63 -31.66 28.71
C GLN A 825 31.52 -30.73 27.49
N PHE A 826 31.10 -31.25 26.33
CA PHE A 826 31.03 -30.50 25.08
C PHE A 826 29.62 -30.57 24.50
N PRO A 827 28.73 -29.61 24.82
CA PRO A 827 27.31 -29.64 24.46
C PRO A 827 27.06 -29.20 23.00
N ILE A 828 27.84 -29.76 22.06
CA ILE A 828 27.69 -29.58 20.62
C ILE A 828 27.90 -30.93 19.97
N ILE A 829 26.97 -31.33 19.10
CA ILE A 829 27.09 -32.52 18.27
C ILE A 829 27.17 -32.06 16.82
N PHE A 830 28.25 -32.43 16.13
CA PHE A 830 28.32 -32.36 14.67
C PHE A 830 28.12 -33.79 14.14
N HIS A 831 26.92 -34.10 13.63
CA HIS A 831 26.59 -35.43 13.10
C HIS A 831 26.82 -35.43 11.60
N GLY A 832 27.84 -36.15 11.13
CA GLY A 832 28.09 -36.31 9.69
C GLY A 832 27.09 -37.28 9.07
N ILE A 833 26.29 -36.80 8.12
CA ILE A 833 25.28 -37.60 7.41
C ILE A 833 25.67 -37.68 5.94
N GLN A 834 25.73 -38.91 5.41
CA GLN A 834 25.91 -39.14 3.98
C GLN A 834 24.52 -39.37 3.36
N GLY A 835 23.77 -38.28 3.20
CA GLY A 835 22.44 -38.25 2.60
C GLY A 835 22.46 -37.86 1.12
N LEU A 836 21.30 -37.93 0.48
CA LEU A 836 21.09 -37.42 -0.87
C LEU A 836 20.17 -36.21 -0.80
N ASP A 837 20.61 -35.10 -1.38
CA ASP A 837 19.76 -33.94 -1.56
C ASP A 837 18.73 -34.28 -2.65
N GLU A 838 17.47 -34.33 -2.23
CA GLU A 838 16.33 -34.57 -3.07
C GLU A 838 15.60 -33.25 -3.36
N ARG A 839 14.81 -33.27 -4.43
CA ARG A 839 14.04 -32.12 -4.88
C ARG A 839 12.73 -32.61 -5.45
N GLU A 840 11.62 -32.00 -5.04
CA GLU A 840 10.32 -32.29 -5.64
C GLU A 840 10.27 -31.75 -7.08
N SER A 841 9.51 -32.40 -7.96
CA SER A 841 9.32 -31.90 -9.34
C SER A 841 8.72 -30.48 -9.38
N ASN A 842 7.98 -30.15 -8.32
CA ASN A 842 7.31 -28.88 -8.02
C ASN A 842 8.27 -27.72 -7.68
N SER A 843 9.30 -28.05 -6.89
CA SER A 843 10.04 -27.13 -6.03
C SER A 843 11.34 -26.64 -6.63
N PRO A 844 11.80 -25.41 -6.37
CA PRO A 844 13.18 -25.00 -6.54
C PRO A 844 14.10 -25.34 -5.35
N SER A 845 13.55 -25.71 -4.19
CA SER A 845 14.28 -25.99 -2.96
C SER A 845 14.79 -27.45 -2.89
N TYR A 846 15.68 -27.70 -1.95
CA TYR A 846 16.24 -29.02 -1.67
C TYR A 846 15.84 -29.45 -0.26
N PHE A 847 15.66 -30.75 -0.09
CA PHE A 847 15.51 -31.37 1.22
C PHE A 847 16.33 -32.65 1.26
N ASN A 848 16.67 -33.10 2.47
CA ASN A 848 17.47 -34.30 2.65
C ASN A 848 16.76 -35.22 3.66
N ARG A 849 16.24 -36.36 3.17
CA ARG A 849 15.45 -37.28 4.02
C ARG A 849 16.27 -37.86 5.16
N GLN A 850 17.53 -38.18 4.91
CA GLN A 850 18.42 -38.76 5.92
C GLN A 850 18.74 -37.74 7.03
N GLU A 851 18.87 -36.46 6.68
CA GLU A 851 19.00 -35.38 7.68
C GLU A 851 17.72 -35.25 8.52
N ILE A 852 16.55 -35.25 7.88
CA ILE A 852 15.25 -35.17 8.56
C ILE A 852 15.08 -36.33 9.55
N ASP A 853 15.37 -37.57 9.13
CA ASP A 853 15.29 -38.75 10.00
C ASP A 853 16.20 -38.58 11.23
N GLN A 854 17.41 -38.06 11.03
CA GLN A 854 18.37 -37.84 12.11
C GLN A 854 17.94 -36.71 13.06
N VAL A 855 17.36 -35.62 12.54
CA VAL A 855 16.76 -34.56 13.34
C VAL A 855 15.64 -35.14 14.22
N ILE A 856 14.72 -35.93 13.64
CA ILE A 856 13.64 -36.58 14.38
C ILE A 856 14.18 -37.49 15.49
N ILE A 857 15.26 -38.22 15.24
CA ILE A 857 15.91 -39.06 16.27
C ILE A 857 16.41 -38.20 17.44
N TYR A 858 17.04 -37.05 17.17
CA TYR A 858 17.50 -36.16 18.24
C TYR A 858 16.35 -35.51 19.01
N LEU A 859 15.29 -35.09 18.32
CA LEU A 859 14.08 -34.56 18.96
C LEU A 859 13.46 -35.59 19.90
N LYS A 860 13.29 -36.84 19.44
CA LYS A 860 12.79 -37.94 20.27
C LYS A 860 13.66 -38.17 21.50
N LYS A 861 14.98 -38.12 21.36
CA LYS A 861 15.92 -38.25 22.49
C LYS A 861 15.79 -37.09 23.48
N LEU A 862 15.72 -35.84 23.00
CA LEU A 862 15.54 -34.66 23.85
C LEU A 862 14.25 -34.73 24.67
N PHE A 863 13.14 -35.14 24.05
CA PHE A 863 11.85 -35.25 24.74
C PHE A 863 11.76 -36.45 25.68
N SER A 864 12.29 -37.61 25.29
CA SER A 864 12.18 -38.84 26.10
C SER A 864 13.16 -38.90 27.27
N LEU A 865 14.39 -38.44 27.06
CA LEU A 865 15.46 -38.50 28.07
C LEU A 865 15.54 -37.23 28.92
N GLY A 866 15.08 -36.10 28.36
CA GLY A 866 15.32 -34.79 28.95
C GLY A 866 16.80 -34.41 28.92
N LEU A 867 17.15 -33.37 29.67
CA LEU A 867 18.52 -32.95 29.93
C LEU A 867 18.91 -33.29 31.38
N PRO A 868 20.22 -33.24 31.72
CA PRO A 868 20.71 -33.46 33.08
C PRO A 868 19.97 -32.67 34.16
N ASN A 869 20.07 -33.17 35.39
CA ASN A 869 19.35 -32.65 36.56
C ASN A 869 17.81 -32.71 36.42
N GLY A 870 17.30 -33.62 35.59
CA GLY A 870 15.87 -33.87 35.43
C GLY A 870 15.11 -32.78 34.65
N TYR A 871 15.82 -31.95 33.87
CA TYR A 871 15.18 -30.92 33.07
C TYR A 871 14.39 -31.54 31.93
N LYS A 872 13.07 -31.33 31.92
CA LYS A 872 12.20 -31.75 30.83
C LYS A 872 12.22 -30.70 29.72
N VAL A 873 12.75 -31.09 28.57
CA VAL A 873 12.78 -30.23 27.38
C VAL A 873 11.36 -30.03 26.86
N LYS A 874 11.01 -28.78 26.57
CA LYS A 874 9.73 -28.40 25.95
C LYS A 874 9.93 -28.04 24.48
N GLU A 875 8.83 -27.97 23.73
CA GLU A 875 8.86 -27.55 22.32
C GLU A 875 9.45 -26.14 22.17
N GLU A 876 9.09 -25.21 23.05
CA GLU A 876 9.61 -23.83 23.10
C GLU A 876 11.12 -23.72 23.36
N ASP A 877 11.76 -24.79 23.86
CA ASP A 877 13.21 -24.83 24.09
C ASP A 877 14.01 -25.18 22.82
N ILE A 878 13.35 -25.60 21.74
CA ILE A 878 13.98 -26.18 20.55
C ILE A 878 13.74 -25.30 19.32
N GLY A 879 14.81 -25.01 18.57
CA GLY A 879 14.73 -24.54 17.19
C GLY A 879 15.31 -25.61 16.26
N VAL A 880 14.63 -25.87 15.14
CA VAL A 880 15.06 -26.80 14.08
C VAL A 880 15.37 -26.02 12.82
#